data_AF-A0A496YNP3-F1
#
_entry.id   AF-A0A496YNP3-F1
#
_cell.length_a   1.000
_cell.length_b   1.000
_cell.length_c   1.000
_cell.angle_alpha   90.00
_cell.angle_beta   90.00
_cell.angle_gamma   90.00
#
_symmetry.space_group_name_H-M   'P 1'
#
loop_
_entity.id
_entity.type
_entity.pdbx_description
1 polymer ?
#
loop_
_entity_poly.entity_id
_entity_poly.type
_entity_poly.pdbx_seq_one_letter_code
_entity_poly.pdbx_strand_id
1 'polypeptide(L)'
;EHAGAELDCAIFYMDMRTHGKDFEKYYDDAREKHGIRFIRSRVHSVEEVPGSDDLRIRYVTETGNLESELFEMVVLSVGLESPRESIELGRKLGIQLDASAFCETDSFRPVSTSRKGIYVCGAFQGPKDIPQSVIEASSAAAQAGAILSKARNTLTRHKEAPQEKDVRGERPRIGVFVCHCGINIGGVVDVPAVRDYAASLPYVEYATDNLYTCSQDTQETIAQVIKEKNLNRIVVAACTPQTHEPLFQETIAGAGINKYLFEMTNIRNQDSWVHQGSPQEATEKAKDLVRMAVAKVALMEPLPESELQINQRALVVGGGVSGMVAAKALSELGYPVTLLEKGPSLGGQALKLYKTWKGEDIQKNIANLIQSIEADRNIEVNLNAELSDVQGFVGNFKSTFKSGKMQGEVEHGIAVLATGCSEYRPKEYLYGEDPRVLTHLELDQRFISNDSTLKNTKTAVFIQCVGSREPQRPYCSRVCCTHSIESALHLKEINPDMDVYILYRDIRTYGERELLYRKAREAGIFFVRFSLEQKPNVALEKDGLEIQVQDIILQRPILIKADLLILAAAIVPHKDEKLAQLFKVPMNSDGFFVEAHPKLAPSEFATDGVFLCGMAHYPKPIDESISQAQAAASRAVTLLAQQKITVSGMVAYSNPMICSACGVCMDICPYSAPSWIKEGPFAGKVEINPALCKGCGLCVASCRSGALNLRGFEEGQIMAMINEL
;
A
#
# COMPACT_ATOMS: atom_id res chain seq x y z
N GLU A 1 -10.67 2.00 -22.66
CA GLU A 1 -9.32 1.76 -23.22
C GLU A 1 -9.35 0.81 -24.40
N HIS A 2 -10.03 -0.34 -24.31
CA HIS A 2 -10.14 -1.27 -25.45
C HIS A 2 -11.43 -1.13 -26.27
N ALA A 3 -12.50 -0.62 -25.66
CA ALA A 3 -13.69 -0.17 -26.38
C ALA A 3 -13.60 1.34 -26.62
N GLY A 4 -14.06 1.78 -27.80
CA GLY A 4 -14.16 3.20 -28.16
C GLY A 4 -15.23 3.95 -27.34
N ALA A 5 -15.52 5.18 -27.73
CA ALA A 5 -16.50 6.05 -27.04
C ALA A 5 -17.97 5.59 -27.13
N GLU A 6 -18.24 4.50 -27.85
CA GLU A 6 -19.60 4.01 -28.17
C GLU A 6 -20.11 2.93 -27.19
N LEU A 7 -19.32 2.51 -26.20
CA LEU A 7 -19.75 1.49 -25.24
C LEU A 7 -20.76 2.06 -24.23
N ASP A 8 -22.05 1.69 -24.36
CA ASP A 8 -23.05 1.84 -23.29
C ASP A 8 -22.97 0.65 -22.33
N CYS A 9 -22.77 0.93 -21.05
CA CYS A 9 -22.57 -0.09 -20.02
C CYS A 9 -23.55 0.10 -18.87
N ALA A 10 -24.31 -0.96 -18.55
CA ALA A 10 -25.17 -1.01 -17.38
C ALA A 10 -24.70 -2.10 -16.40
N ILE A 11 -24.61 -1.74 -15.11
CA ILE A 11 -24.32 -2.66 -14.01
C ILE A 11 -25.58 -2.80 -13.16
N PHE A 12 -26.21 -3.97 -13.23
CA PHE A 12 -27.35 -4.33 -12.40
C PHE A 12 -26.89 -4.81 -11.02
N TYR A 13 -27.47 -4.27 -9.95
CA TYR A 13 -27.09 -4.62 -8.58
C TYR A 13 -28.28 -4.59 -7.62
N MET A 14 -28.16 -5.32 -6.49
CA MET A 14 -29.14 -5.21 -5.39
C MET A 14 -28.64 -4.25 -4.31
N ASP A 15 -27.41 -4.44 -3.83
CA ASP A 15 -26.76 -3.55 -2.85
C ASP A 15 -25.30 -3.32 -3.24
N MET A 16 -24.90 -2.05 -3.36
CA MET A 16 -23.56 -1.68 -3.79
C MET A 16 -22.58 -1.76 -2.62
N ARG A 17 -21.58 -2.65 -2.76
CA ARG A 17 -20.55 -2.92 -1.73
C ARG A 17 -19.17 -2.43 -2.15
N THR A 18 -19.05 -1.15 -2.49
CA THR A 18 -17.77 -0.46 -2.75
C THR A 18 -17.04 -0.22 -1.42
N HIS A 19 -16.49 -1.30 -0.88
CA HIS A 19 -15.67 -1.31 0.33
C HIS A 19 -14.19 -1.24 -0.08
N GLY A 20 -13.36 -0.62 0.74
CA GLY A 20 -11.96 -0.35 0.38
C GLY A 20 -11.64 1.12 0.26
N LYS A 21 -10.34 1.41 0.28
CA LYS A 21 -9.81 2.75 0.06
C LYS A 21 -10.05 3.15 -1.40
N ASP A 22 -10.60 4.33 -1.62
CA ASP A 22 -10.90 4.91 -2.94
C ASP A 22 -11.93 4.18 -3.81
N PHE A 23 -12.52 3.07 -3.36
CA PHE A 23 -13.55 2.33 -4.13
C PHE A 23 -14.87 3.11 -4.27
N GLU A 24 -15.21 3.98 -3.32
CA GLU A 24 -16.37 4.87 -3.48
C GLU A 24 -16.14 5.86 -4.61
N LYS A 25 -14.98 6.51 -4.60
CA LYS A 25 -14.57 7.44 -5.65
C LYS A 25 -14.47 6.76 -7.00
N TYR A 26 -13.98 5.52 -7.05
CA TYR A 26 -13.97 4.72 -8.28
C TYR A 26 -15.39 4.48 -8.82
N TYR A 27 -16.35 4.19 -7.94
CA TYR A 27 -17.76 4.05 -8.31
C TYR A 27 -18.37 5.36 -8.82
N ASP A 28 -18.10 6.48 -8.15
CA ASP A 28 -18.57 7.80 -8.58
C ASP A 28 -17.93 8.21 -9.93
N ASP A 29 -16.61 7.98 -10.11
CA ASP A 29 -15.90 8.24 -11.36
C ASP A 29 -16.44 7.37 -12.52
N ALA A 30 -16.73 6.08 -12.27
CA ALA A 30 -17.36 5.19 -13.24
C ALA A 30 -18.72 5.74 -13.74
N ARG A 31 -19.53 6.27 -12.82
CA ARG A 31 -20.82 6.86 -13.15
C ARG A 31 -20.69 8.20 -13.87
N GLU A 32 -19.89 9.11 -13.31
CA GLU A 32 -19.90 10.53 -13.70
C GLU A 32 -18.96 10.85 -14.87
N LYS A 33 -17.82 10.16 -14.97
CA LYS A 33 -16.82 10.39 -16.02
C LYS A 33 -16.92 9.40 -17.17
N HIS A 34 -17.34 8.17 -16.87
CA HIS A 34 -17.40 7.10 -17.87
C HIS A 34 -18.83 6.76 -18.31
N GLY A 35 -19.85 7.38 -17.72
CA GLY A 35 -21.25 7.19 -18.13
C GLY A 35 -21.82 5.81 -17.81
N ILE A 36 -21.18 5.03 -16.94
CA ILE A 36 -21.65 3.68 -16.57
C ILE A 36 -22.94 3.81 -15.76
N ARG A 37 -24.01 3.15 -16.24
CA ARG A 37 -25.33 3.16 -15.61
C ARG A 37 -25.39 2.12 -14.49
N PHE A 38 -25.55 2.54 -13.26
CA PHE A 38 -25.76 1.63 -12.13
C PHE A 38 -27.26 1.49 -11.85
N ILE A 39 -27.82 0.34 -12.17
CA ILE A 39 -29.26 0.08 -12.08
C ILE A 39 -29.53 -0.83 -10.88
N ARG A 40 -30.13 -0.27 -9.83
CA ARG A 40 -30.53 -1.08 -8.67
C ARG A 40 -31.78 -1.88 -8.99
N SER A 41 -31.60 -3.16 -9.29
CA SER A 41 -32.71 -4.07 -9.53
C SER A 41 -32.30 -5.53 -9.37
N ARG A 42 -33.28 -6.37 -9.06
CA ARG A 42 -33.14 -7.82 -9.19
C ARG A 42 -33.63 -8.21 -10.57
N VAL A 43 -32.69 -8.48 -11.48
CA VAL A 43 -32.99 -8.98 -12.82
C VAL A 43 -33.80 -10.28 -12.70
N HIS A 44 -34.93 -10.34 -13.40
CA HIS A 44 -35.82 -11.51 -13.37
C HIS A 44 -35.41 -12.56 -14.40
N SER A 45 -35.20 -12.14 -15.65
CA SER A 45 -34.85 -13.02 -16.77
C SER A 45 -33.93 -12.30 -17.77
N VAL A 46 -33.10 -13.11 -18.43
CA VAL A 46 -32.35 -12.74 -19.63
C VAL A 46 -32.87 -13.64 -20.75
N GLU A 47 -33.39 -13.05 -21.82
CA GLU A 47 -34.06 -13.75 -22.92
C GLU A 47 -33.38 -13.39 -24.25
N GLU A 48 -33.05 -14.38 -25.09
CA GLU A 48 -32.59 -14.10 -26.47
C GLU A 48 -33.72 -13.47 -27.29
N VAL A 49 -33.37 -12.48 -28.13
CA VAL A 49 -34.31 -11.86 -29.05
C VAL A 49 -34.45 -12.71 -30.31
N PRO A 50 -35.67 -13.14 -30.71
CA PRO A 50 -35.83 -13.94 -31.92
C PRO A 50 -35.29 -13.22 -33.17
N GLY A 51 -34.32 -13.86 -33.85
CA GLY A 51 -33.71 -13.33 -35.08
C GLY A 51 -32.58 -12.31 -34.87
N SER A 52 -32.09 -12.12 -33.64
CA SER A 52 -30.91 -11.33 -33.29
C SER A 52 -30.04 -12.09 -32.28
N ASP A 53 -28.76 -11.69 -32.16
CA ASP A 53 -27.88 -12.14 -31.08
C ASP A 53 -28.06 -11.31 -29.79
N ASP A 54 -28.98 -10.33 -29.81
CA ASP A 54 -29.27 -9.47 -28.66
C ASP A 54 -29.94 -10.22 -27.51
N LEU A 55 -29.61 -9.77 -26.30
CA LEU A 55 -30.15 -10.27 -25.04
C LEU A 55 -31.09 -9.24 -24.42
N ARG A 56 -32.34 -9.63 -24.21
CA ARG A 56 -33.34 -8.82 -23.52
C ARG A 56 -33.25 -9.04 -22.01
N ILE A 57 -33.06 -7.97 -21.26
CA ILE A 57 -33.13 -7.98 -19.79
C ILE A 57 -34.42 -7.30 -19.34
N ARG A 58 -35.21 -8.00 -18.52
CA ARG A 58 -36.38 -7.45 -17.82
C ARG A 58 -36.08 -7.20 -16.36
N TYR A 59 -36.35 -5.99 -15.88
CA TYR A 59 -36.05 -5.56 -14.53
C TYR A 59 -37.07 -4.55 -14.01
N VAL A 60 -37.09 -4.35 -12.69
CA VAL A 60 -38.00 -3.39 -12.03
C VAL A 60 -37.19 -2.19 -11.56
N THR A 61 -37.64 -0.98 -11.88
CA THR A 61 -37.00 0.26 -11.40
C THR A 61 -37.20 0.45 -9.90
N GLU A 62 -36.46 1.39 -9.31
CA GLU A 62 -36.62 1.73 -7.90
C GLU A 62 -38.02 2.29 -7.55
N THR A 63 -38.73 2.83 -8.55
CA THR A 63 -40.12 3.31 -8.43
C THR A 63 -41.16 2.19 -8.61
N GLY A 64 -40.73 0.95 -8.86
CA GLY A 64 -41.61 -0.20 -9.06
C GLY A 64 -42.10 -0.40 -10.50
N ASN A 65 -41.59 0.35 -11.48
CA ASN A 65 -41.99 0.19 -12.88
C ASN A 65 -41.23 -0.95 -13.54
N LEU A 66 -41.91 -1.75 -14.37
CA LEU A 66 -41.29 -2.81 -15.16
C LEU A 66 -40.68 -2.23 -16.44
N GLU A 67 -39.39 -2.46 -16.65
CA GLU A 67 -38.63 -2.02 -17.82
C GLU A 67 -38.02 -3.21 -18.57
N SER A 68 -37.72 -2.99 -19.85
CA SER A 68 -37.06 -3.98 -20.71
C SER A 68 -36.05 -3.30 -21.63
N GLU A 69 -34.77 -3.68 -21.53
CA GLU A 69 -33.68 -3.21 -22.39
C GLU A 69 -33.05 -4.36 -23.18
N LEU A 70 -32.40 -4.04 -24.30
CA LEU A 70 -31.62 -4.97 -25.12
C LEU A 70 -30.13 -4.72 -24.90
N PHE A 71 -29.35 -5.79 -24.84
CA PHE A 71 -27.90 -5.77 -24.64
C PHE A 71 -27.23 -6.75 -25.61
N GLU A 72 -26.13 -6.33 -26.23
CA GLU A 72 -25.33 -7.19 -27.13
C GLU A 72 -24.52 -8.23 -26.34
N MET A 73 -24.26 -7.96 -25.06
CA MET A 73 -23.49 -8.84 -24.18
C MET A 73 -23.95 -8.70 -22.73
N VAL A 74 -24.08 -9.84 -22.05
CA VAL A 74 -24.35 -9.90 -20.61
C VAL A 74 -23.23 -10.66 -19.92
N VAL A 75 -22.59 -10.01 -18.94
CA VAL A 75 -21.56 -10.61 -18.10
C VAL A 75 -22.16 -10.94 -16.74
N LEU A 76 -22.21 -12.22 -16.39
CA LEU A 76 -22.72 -12.66 -15.09
C LEU A 76 -21.67 -12.48 -14.00
N SER A 77 -22.01 -11.70 -12.97
CA SER A 77 -21.21 -11.60 -11.74
C SER A 77 -21.53 -12.80 -10.85
N VAL A 78 -20.64 -13.80 -10.85
CA VAL A 78 -20.80 -15.04 -10.09
C VAL A 78 -20.13 -14.96 -8.72
N GLY A 79 -20.73 -15.63 -7.73
CA GLY A 79 -20.17 -15.71 -6.38
C GLY A 79 -18.89 -16.56 -6.31
N LEU A 80 -18.10 -16.37 -5.25
CA LEU A 80 -16.97 -17.23 -4.93
C LEU A 80 -17.37 -18.30 -3.92
N GLU A 81 -16.91 -19.53 -4.15
CA GLU A 81 -17.05 -20.66 -3.24
C GLU A 81 -15.69 -21.33 -3.01
N SER A 82 -15.55 -22.02 -1.87
CA SER A 82 -14.35 -22.82 -1.59
C SER A 82 -14.28 -24.04 -2.54
N PRO A 83 -13.16 -24.22 -3.27
CA PRO A 83 -12.95 -25.43 -4.07
C PRO A 83 -12.98 -26.69 -3.20
N ARG A 84 -13.43 -27.81 -3.77
CA ARG A 84 -13.52 -29.10 -3.06
C ARG A 84 -12.16 -29.53 -2.52
N GLU A 85 -11.10 -29.29 -3.28
CA GLU A 85 -9.71 -29.58 -2.94
C GLU A 85 -9.27 -28.82 -1.69
N SER A 86 -9.66 -27.55 -1.56
CA SER A 86 -9.35 -26.71 -0.40
C SER A 86 -10.10 -27.18 0.86
N ILE A 87 -11.36 -27.60 0.71
CA ILE A 87 -12.15 -28.17 1.81
C ILE A 87 -11.53 -29.49 2.29
N GLU A 88 -11.14 -30.37 1.37
CA GLU A 88 -10.46 -31.62 1.70
C GLU A 88 -9.11 -31.39 2.37
N LEU A 89 -8.33 -30.41 1.88
CA LEU A 89 -7.08 -30.00 2.50
C LEU A 89 -7.31 -29.49 3.93
N GLY A 90 -8.31 -28.63 4.14
CA GLY A 90 -8.71 -28.14 5.47
C GLY A 90 -9.02 -29.28 6.43
N ARG A 91 -9.81 -30.27 5.99
CA ARG A 91 -10.12 -31.48 6.78
C ARG A 91 -8.88 -32.31 7.10
N LYS A 92 -8.01 -32.56 6.12
CA LYS A 92 -6.74 -33.31 6.32
C LYS A 92 -5.81 -32.61 7.31
N LEU A 93 -5.77 -31.28 7.26
CA LEU A 93 -5.00 -30.45 8.19
C LEU A 93 -5.70 -30.29 9.55
N GLY A 94 -6.96 -30.70 9.71
CA GLY A 94 -7.70 -30.52 10.97
C GLY A 94 -8.03 -29.06 11.28
N ILE A 95 -8.29 -28.27 10.24
CA ILE A 95 -8.69 -26.86 10.33
C ILE A 95 -10.22 -26.79 10.37
N GLN A 96 -10.76 -25.96 11.27
CA GLN A 96 -12.20 -25.68 11.35
C GLN A 96 -12.63 -24.80 10.17
N LEU A 97 -13.75 -25.16 9.56
CA LEU A 97 -14.37 -24.41 8.49
C LEU A 97 -15.71 -23.86 8.97
N ASP A 98 -16.07 -22.67 8.52
CA ASP A 98 -17.36 -22.05 8.80
C ASP A 98 -18.51 -22.71 8.04
N ALA A 99 -19.73 -22.21 8.23
CA ALA A 99 -20.94 -22.71 7.59
C ALA A 99 -20.93 -22.56 6.04
N SER A 100 -20.08 -21.68 5.51
CA SER A 100 -19.88 -21.46 4.07
C SER A 100 -18.66 -22.20 3.52
N ALA A 101 -18.05 -23.08 4.33
CA ALA A 101 -16.86 -23.86 4.02
C ALA A 101 -15.59 -23.03 3.75
N PHE A 102 -15.48 -21.82 4.29
CA PHE A 102 -14.21 -21.09 4.37
C PHE A 102 -13.50 -21.36 5.70
N CYS A 103 -12.22 -21.04 5.79
CA CYS A 103 -11.45 -21.22 7.01
C CYS A 103 -11.93 -20.26 8.11
N GLU A 104 -12.32 -20.82 9.24
CA GLU A 104 -12.78 -20.04 10.40
C GLU A 104 -11.58 -19.39 11.11
N THR A 105 -11.71 -18.08 11.40
CA THR A 105 -10.73 -17.28 12.17
C THR A 105 -11.42 -16.29 13.11
N ASP A 106 -10.68 -15.74 14.06
CA ASP A 106 -11.19 -14.76 15.04
C ASP A 106 -10.72 -13.32 14.72
N SER A 107 -11.41 -12.31 15.25
CA SER A 107 -11.17 -10.91 14.92
C SER A 107 -9.85 -10.37 15.47
N PHE A 108 -9.27 -11.01 16.49
CA PHE A 108 -8.01 -10.60 17.10
C PHE A 108 -6.79 -11.39 16.60
N ARG A 109 -7.02 -12.51 15.89
CA ARG A 109 -6.03 -13.38 15.26
C ARG A 109 -6.52 -13.75 13.85
N PRO A 110 -6.67 -12.75 12.96
CA PRO A 110 -7.39 -12.87 11.70
C PRO A 110 -6.80 -13.87 10.70
N VAL A 111 -5.52 -14.24 10.83
CA VAL A 111 -4.83 -15.22 9.96
C VAL A 111 -4.52 -16.56 10.65
N SER A 112 -4.86 -16.69 11.94
CA SER A 112 -4.61 -17.92 12.69
C SER A 112 -5.76 -18.89 12.49
N THR A 113 -5.43 -20.13 12.10
CA THR A 113 -6.43 -21.20 12.02
C THR A 113 -6.69 -21.82 13.39
N SER A 114 -7.69 -22.70 13.48
CA SER A 114 -7.94 -23.53 14.67
C SER A 114 -6.77 -24.46 15.03
N ARG A 115 -5.81 -24.67 14.11
CA ARG A 115 -4.62 -25.49 14.34
C ARG A 115 -3.37 -24.63 14.48
N LYS A 116 -2.74 -24.72 15.67
CA LYS A 116 -1.51 -23.99 15.98
C LYS A 116 -0.40 -24.30 14.96
N GLY A 117 0.26 -23.25 14.48
CA GLY A 117 1.32 -23.34 13.48
C GLY A 117 0.85 -23.43 12.03
N ILE A 118 -0.47 -23.45 11.80
CA ILE A 118 -1.05 -23.31 10.47
C ILE A 118 -1.77 -21.96 10.37
N TYR A 119 -1.43 -21.21 9.34
CA TYR A 119 -1.95 -19.88 9.05
C TYR A 119 -2.66 -19.88 7.70
N VAL A 120 -3.60 -18.95 7.55
CA VAL A 120 -4.42 -18.83 6.35
C VAL A 120 -4.41 -17.37 5.86
N CYS A 121 -4.55 -17.18 4.56
CA CYS A 121 -4.69 -15.88 3.93
C CYS A 121 -5.49 -15.99 2.63
N GLY A 122 -5.98 -14.86 2.13
CA GLY A 122 -6.63 -14.77 0.82
C GLY A 122 -8.01 -15.42 0.80
N ALA A 123 -8.41 -15.86 -0.40
CA ALA A 123 -9.79 -16.26 -0.69
C ALA A 123 -10.27 -17.50 0.09
N PHE A 124 -9.38 -18.28 0.72
CA PHE A 124 -9.80 -19.42 1.53
C PHE A 124 -10.46 -19.02 2.86
N GLN A 125 -10.39 -17.75 3.28
CA GLN A 125 -11.20 -17.22 4.40
C GLN A 125 -12.40 -16.40 3.93
N GLY A 126 -12.75 -16.49 2.64
CA GLY A 126 -13.88 -15.80 2.05
C GLY A 126 -13.50 -14.82 0.92
N PRO A 127 -14.50 -14.27 0.21
CA PRO A 127 -14.31 -13.32 -0.88
C PRO A 127 -13.51 -12.08 -0.45
N LYS A 128 -12.42 -11.78 -1.16
CA LYS A 128 -11.51 -10.67 -0.83
C LYS A 128 -10.95 -10.01 -2.09
N ASP A 129 -10.52 -8.77 -1.92
CA ASP A 129 -9.77 -8.05 -2.93
C ASP A 129 -8.26 -8.42 -2.89
N ILE A 130 -7.53 -7.97 -3.91
CA ILE A 130 -6.07 -8.19 -4.01
C ILE A 130 -5.34 -7.55 -2.83
N PRO A 131 -5.58 -6.27 -2.46
CA PRO A 131 -4.88 -5.62 -1.35
C PRO A 131 -5.03 -6.38 -0.03
N GLN A 132 -6.25 -6.81 0.32
CA GLN A 132 -6.49 -7.57 1.54
C GLN A 132 -5.79 -8.93 1.52
N SER A 133 -5.80 -9.61 0.37
CA SER A 133 -5.09 -10.89 0.22
C SER A 133 -3.57 -10.74 0.43
N VAL A 134 -2.97 -9.66 -0.10
CA VAL A 134 -1.54 -9.35 0.08
C VAL A 134 -1.22 -9.00 1.54
N ILE A 135 -2.10 -8.24 2.20
CA ILE A 135 -1.98 -7.92 3.64
C ILE A 135 -1.98 -9.21 4.46
N GLU A 136 -2.96 -10.08 4.26
CA GLU A 136 -3.09 -11.33 5.02
C GLU A 136 -1.94 -12.30 4.74
N ALA A 137 -1.45 -12.37 3.50
CA ALA A 137 -0.27 -13.18 3.17
C ALA A 137 0.96 -12.69 3.96
N SER A 138 1.17 -11.37 4.01
CA SER A 138 2.25 -10.77 4.80
C SER A 138 2.05 -10.99 6.30
N SER A 139 0.81 -10.90 6.79
CA SER A 139 0.45 -11.18 8.18
C SER A 139 0.73 -12.65 8.56
N ALA A 140 0.29 -13.60 7.73
CA ALA A 140 0.57 -15.03 7.92
C ALA A 140 2.09 -15.30 7.95
N ALA A 141 2.85 -14.63 7.08
CA ALA A 141 4.31 -14.69 7.10
C ALA A 141 4.92 -14.13 8.40
N ALA A 142 4.41 -13.01 8.93
CA ALA A 142 4.85 -12.50 10.24
C ALA A 142 4.58 -13.49 11.37
N GLN A 143 3.38 -14.09 11.40
CA GLN A 143 3.00 -15.05 12.45
C GLN A 143 3.84 -16.34 12.37
N ALA A 144 4.10 -16.86 11.17
CA ALA A 144 5.02 -17.98 10.99
C ALA A 144 6.46 -17.60 11.36
N GLY A 145 6.91 -16.41 10.95
CA GLY A 145 8.24 -15.89 11.24
C GLY A 145 8.50 -15.68 12.73
N ALA A 146 7.48 -15.30 13.50
CA ALA A 146 7.57 -15.14 14.95
C ALA A 146 7.93 -16.46 15.66
N ILE A 147 7.39 -17.59 15.21
CA ILE A 147 7.72 -18.93 15.75
C ILE A 147 9.18 -19.30 15.42
N LEU A 148 9.67 -18.87 14.24
CA LEU A 148 10.99 -19.21 13.71
C LEU A 148 12.07 -18.18 14.04
N SER A 149 11.76 -17.12 14.79
CA SER A 149 12.66 -15.98 15.01
C SER A 149 14.00 -16.39 15.61
N LYS A 150 14.01 -17.33 16.55
CA LYS A 150 15.22 -17.87 17.19
C LYS A 150 16.13 -18.67 16.25
N ALA A 151 15.61 -19.18 15.14
CA ALA A 151 16.35 -19.96 14.16
C ALA A 151 16.83 -19.11 12.96
N ARG A 152 16.52 -17.80 12.95
CA ARG A 152 16.93 -16.90 11.86
C ARG A 152 18.43 -16.98 11.63
N ASN A 153 18.83 -17.06 10.36
CA ASN A 153 20.21 -17.15 9.88
C ASN A 153 21.01 -18.42 10.24
N THR A 154 20.46 -19.34 11.04
CA THR A 154 21.18 -20.56 11.46
C THR A 154 21.54 -21.54 10.33
N LEU A 155 20.86 -21.46 9.18
CA LEU A 155 21.12 -22.28 7.99
C LEU A 155 21.54 -21.45 6.76
N THR A 156 21.85 -20.17 6.95
CA THR A 156 22.30 -19.31 5.84
C THR A 156 23.74 -19.64 5.44
N ARG A 157 24.05 -19.54 4.14
CA ARG A 157 25.41 -19.72 3.61
C ARG A 157 25.83 -18.43 2.93
N HIS A 158 27.00 -17.91 3.27
CA HIS A 158 27.60 -16.79 2.56
C HIS A 158 28.30 -17.31 1.30
N LYS A 159 27.95 -16.74 0.14
CA LYS A 159 28.71 -16.93 -1.10
C LYS A 159 29.94 -16.03 -1.00
N GLU A 160 31.13 -16.59 -1.14
CA GLU A 160 32.35 -15.78 -1.21
C GLU A 160 32.31 -14.95 -2.50
N ALA A 161 32.30 -13.63 -2.34
CA ALA A 161 32.41 -12.72 -3.47
C ALA A 161 33.86 -12.74 -3.99
N PRO A 162 34.08 -12.80 -5.31
CA PRO A 162 35.42 -12.68 -5.87
C PRO A 162 36.00 -11.30 -5.53
N GLN A 163 37.32 -11.22 -5.36
CA GLN A 163 37.99 -9.94 -5.12
C GLN A 163 37.80 -9.03 -6.33
N GLU A 164 37.28 -7.82 -6.09
CA GLU A 164 37.13 -6.79 -7.12
C GLU A 164 38.51 -6.34 -7.61
N LYS A 165 38.70 -6.32 -8.93
CA LYS A 165 39.89 -5.77 -9.57
C LYS A 165 39.76 -4.26 -9.65
N ASP A 166 40.74 -3.55 -9.11
CA ASP A 166 40.88 -2.12 -9.32
C ASP A 166 41.46 -1.85 -10.71
N VAL A 167 40.67 -1.21 -11.56
CA VAL A 167 41.00 -0.92 -12.96
C VAL A 167 41.17 0.58 -13.22
N ARG A 168 41.38 1.37 -12.16
CA ARG A 168 41.64 2.80 -12.26
C ARG A 168 43.00 3.05 -12.93
N GLY A 169 43.01 3.94 -13.92
CA GLY A 169 44.21 4.24 -14.71
C GLY A 169 44.57 3.20 -15.78
N GLU A 170 43.82 2.10 -15.90
CA GLU A 170 44.00 1.13 -16.99
C GLU A 170 43.33 1.60 -18.28
N ARG A 171 43.86 1.17 -19.44
CA ARG A 171 43.19 1.36 -20.74
C ARG A 171 41.83 0.63 -20.73
N PRO A 172 40.74 1.26 -21.19
CA PRO A 172 39.45 0.58 -21.33
C PRO A 172 39.57 -0.63 -22.29
N ARG A 173 38.99 -1.76 -21.86
CA ARG A 173 38.89 -3.03 -22.59
C ARG A 173 37.42 -3.46 -22.52
N ILE A 174 36.66 -3.07 -23.53
CA ILE A 174 35.20 -3.14 -23.53
C ILE A 174 34.75 -4.44 -24.21
N GLY A 175 33.85 -5.17 -23.55
CA GLY A 175 33.09 -6.27 -24.16
C GLY A 175 31.68 -5.83 -24.50
N VAL A 176 31.27 -6.00 -25.76
CA VAL A 176 29.91 -5.68 -26.23
C VAL A 176 29.13 -6.96 -26.54
N PHE A 177 27.95 -7.10 -25.94
CA PHE A 177 27.07 -8.25 -26.14
C PHE A 177 25.72 -7.79 -26.69
N VAL A 178 25.41 -8.15 -27.94
CA VAL A 178 24.17 -7.74 -28.62
C VAL A 178 23.15 -8.88 -28.57
N CYS A 179 21.96 -8.61 -28.04
CA CYS A 179 20.93 -9.63 -27.84
C CYS A 179 19.95 -9.67 -29.02
N HIS A 180 19.61 -10.87 -29.50
CA HIS A 180 18.48 -11.06 -30.44
C HIS A 180 17.12 -11.02 -29.73
N CYS A 181 17.07 -11.46 -28.47
CA CYS A 181 15.83 -11.65 -27.71
C CYS A 181 14.79 -12.47 -28.50
N GLY A 182 15.26 -13.55 -29.14
CA GLY A 182 14.50 -14.29 -30.15
C GLY A 182 14.21 -13.40 -31.35
N ILE A 183 12.94 -13.20 -31.67
CA ILE A 183 12.51 -12.30 -32.77
C ILE A 183 12.21 -10.87 -32.30
N ASN A 184 12.28 -10.59 -31.00
CA ASN A 184 11.88 -9.28 -30.47
C ASN A 184 12.83 -8.16 -30.91
N ILE A 185 14.13 -8.45 -30.97
CA ILE A 185 15.14 -7.51 -31.51
C ILE A 185 15.57 -8.00 -32.89
N GLY A 186 15.99 -9.26 -32.99
CA GLY A 186 16.51 -9.85 -34.23
C GLY A 186 15.49 -9.96 -35.38
N GLY A 187 14.20 -9.76 -35.12
CA GLY A 187 13.17 -9.68 -36.16
C GLY A 187 13.06 -8.31 -36.84
N VAL A 188 13.70 -7.27 -36.30
CA VAL A 188 13.64 -5.89 -36.80
C VAL A 188 15.05 -5.30 -36.99
N VAL A 189 15.91 -5.43 -35.99
CA VAL A 189 17.28 -4.93 -36.02
C VAL A 189 18.20 -6.03 -36.58
N ASP A 190 19.08 -5.67 -37.53
CA ASP A 190 20.16 -6.54 -37.98
C ASP A 190 21.24 -6.63 -36.89
N VAL A 191 21.03 -7.56 -35.96
CA VAL A 191 21.89 -7.79 -34.80
C VAL A 191 23.34 -8.13 -35.20
N PRO A 192 23.61 -9.01 -36.19
CA PRO A 192 24.96 -9.21 -36.71
C PRO A 192 25.64 -7.91 -37.18
N ALA A 193 24.93 -7.05 -37.91
CA ALA A 193 25.48 -5.77 -38.35
C ALA A 193 25.81 -4.82 -37.17
N VAL A 194 24.98 -4.81 -36.13
CA VAL A 194 25.25 -4.04 -34.90
C VAL A 194 26.47 -4.60 -34.15
N ARG A 195 26.62 -5.92 -34.06
CA ARG A 195 27.81 -6.57 -33.49
C ARG A 195 29.08 -6.17 -34.25
N ASP A 196 29.07 -6.31 -35.58
CA ASP A 196 30.23 -6.03 -36.42
C ASP A 196 30.63 -4.56 -36.36
N TYR A 197 29.64 -3.68 -36.32
CA TYR A 197 29.86 -2.26 -36.08
C TYR A 197 30.46 -2.01 -34.69
N ALA A 198 29.92 -2.61 -33.63
CA ALA A 198 30.44 -2.47 -32.28
C ALA A 198 31.90 -2.91 -32.17
N ALA A 199 32.31 -3.96 -32.89
CA ALA A 199 33.69 -4.43 -32.96
C ALA A 199 34.67 -3.40 -33.55
N SER A 200 34.19 -2.44 -34.33
CA SER A 200 35.00 -1.36 -34.92
C SER A 200 35.22 -0.15 -34.00
N LEU A 201 34.47 -0.07 -32.89
CA LEU A 201 34.49 1.09 -32.00
C LEU A 201 35.76 1.13 -31.14
N PRO A 202 36.23 2.33 -30.73
CA PRO A 202 37.38 2.46 -29.86
C PRO A 202 37.24 1.65 -28.56
N TYR A 203 38.33 1.03 -28.15
CA TYR A 203 38.44 0.23 -26.91
C TYR A 203 37.61 -1.05 -26.84
N VAL A 204 36.84 -1.39 -27.89
CA VAL A 204 36.13 -2.68 -27.95
C VAL A 204 37.11 -3.80 -28.30
N GLU A 205 37.33 -4.69 -27.33
CA GLU A 205 38.26 -5.83 -27.47
C GLU A 205 37.50 -7.14 -27.78
N TYR A 206 36.19 -7.15 -27.55
CA TYR A 206 35.31 -8.28 -27.83
C TYR A 206 33.90 -7.79 -28.17
N ALA A 207 33.32 -8.31 -29.25
CA ALA A 207 31.91 -8.11 -29.58
C ALA A 207 31.30 -9.43 -30.03
N THR A 208 30.13 -9.77 -29.51
CA THR A 208 29.36 -10.96 -29.92
C THR A 208 27.87 -10.67 -29.91
N ASP A 209 27.11 -11.49 -30.61
CA ASP A 209 25.67 -11.57 -30.48
C ASP A 209 25.22 -12.89 -29.86
N ASN A 210 24.11 -12.87 -29.12
CA ASN A 210 23.54 -14.05 -28.46
C ASN A 210 22.01 -14.08 -28.63
N LEU A 211 21.43 -15.28 -28.73
CA LEU A 211 19.97 -15.42 -28.87
C LEU A 211 19.22 -14.82 -27.67
N TYR A 212 19.70 -15.12 -26.45
CA TYR A 212 19.18 -14.59 -25.18
C TYR A 212 20.32 -14.29 -24.21
N THR A 213 20.79 -13.04 -24.20
CA THR A 213 21.91 -12.62 -23.32
C THR A 213 21.63 -12.80 -21.83
N CYS A 214 20.37 -12.75 -21.40
CA CYS A 214 19.98 -12.97 -20.00
C CYS A 214 19.89 -14.45 -19.59
N SER A 215 20.06 -15.41 -20.52
CA SER A 215 20.07 -16.83 -20.17
C SER A 215 21.27 -17.19 -19.28
N GLN A 216 21.11 -18.19 -18.42
CA GLN A 216 22.14 -18.61 -17.48
C GLN A 216 23.44 -19.01 -18.21
N ASP A 217 23.34 -19.81 -19.27
CA ASP A 217 24.49 -20.23 -20.07
C ASP A 217 25.26 -19.04 -20.68
N THR A 218 24.54 -17.99 -21.09
CA THR A 218 25.19 -16.79 -21.63
C THR A 218 25.83 -15.95 -20.53
N GLN A 219 25.24 -15.86 -19.33
CA GLN A 219 25.88 -15.19 -18.19
C GLN A 219 27.19 -15.88 -17.77
N GLU A 220 27.22 -17.21 -17.76
CA GLU A 220 28.44 -17.99 -17.51
C GLU A 220 29.50 -17.71 -18.59
N THR A 221 29.07 -17.66 -19.85
CA THR A 221 29.94 -17.30 -20.99
C THR A 221 30.49 -15.88 -20.87
N ILE A 222 29.66 -14.89 -20.50
CA ILE A 222 30.11 -13.51 -20.26
C ILE A 222 31.18 -13.48 -19.18
N ALA A 223 30.96 -14.15 -18.04
CA ALA A 223 31.92 -14.20 -16.94
C ALA A 223 33.24 -14.87 -17.34
N GLN A 224 33.20 -15.89 -18.21
CA GLN A 224 34.38 -16.54 -18.77
C GLN A 224 35.14 -15.60 -19.72
N VAL A 225 34.46 -15.00 -20.68
CA VAL A 225 35.05 -14.07 -21.66
C VAL A 225 35.71 -12.86 -20.96
N ILE A 226 35.07 -12.34 -19.90
CA ILE A 226 35.65 -11.29 -19.06
C ILE A 226 37.06 -11.68 -18.58
N LYS A 227 37.22 -12.91 -18.09
CA LYS A 227 38.50 -13.41 -17.58
C LYS A 227 39.50 -13.68 -18.70
N GLU A 228 39.06 -14.33 -19.77
CA GLU A 228 39.92 -14.73 -20.90
C GLU A 228 40.47 -13.53 -21.69
N LYS A 229 39.63 -12.53 -21.95
CA LYS A 229 39.99 -11.34 -22.72
C LYS A 229 40.48 -10.18 -21.84
N ASN A 230 40.51 -10.38 -20.52
CA ASN A 230 40.81 -9.37 -19.52
C ASN A 230 39.99 -8.09 -19.76
N LEU A 231 38.69 -8.25 -19.95
CA LEU A 231 37.78 -7.12 -20.10
C LEU A 231 37.65 -6.39 -18.76
N ASN A 232 37.50 -5.07 -18.81
CA ASN A 232 37.31 -4.25 -17.62
C ASN A 232 36.08 -3.34 -17.70
N ARG A 233 35.34 -3.35 -18.82
CA ARG A 233 34.08 -2.62 -19.03
C ARG A 233 33.14 -3.49 -19.87
N ILE A 234 31.84 -3.45 -19.60
CA ILE A 234 30.86 -4.29 -20.30
C ILE A 234 29.68 -3.47 -20.80
N VAL A 235 29.29 -3.69 -22.05
CA VAL A 235 28.07 -3.14 -22.65
C VAL A 235 27.15 -4.29 -23.06
N VAL A 236 25.89 -4.24 -22.66
CA VAL A 236 24.86 -5.19 -23.14
C VAL A 236 23.79 -4.41 -23.89
N ALA A 237 23.69 -4.67 -25.19
CA ALA A 237 22.65 -4.10 -26.05
C ALA A 237 21.46 -5.06 -26.13
N ALA A 238 20.40 -4.75 -25.37
CA ALA A 238 19.26 -5.64 -25.22
C ALA A 238 17.98 -4.86 -24.85
N CYS A 239 17.39 -5.19 -23.70
CA CYS A 239 16.12 -4.65 -23.21
C CYS A 239 16.31 -3.44 -22.26
N THR A 240 15.27 -3.05 -21.54
CA THR A 240 15.35 -1.95 -20.58
C THR A 240 16.26 -2.28 -19.38
N PRO A 241 17.09 -1.31 -18.92
CA PRO A 241 17.90 -1.47 -17.70
C PRO A 241 17.05 -1.81 -16.48
N GLN A 242 15.81 -1.30 -16.41
CA GLN A 242 14.91 -1.55 -15.27
C GLN A 242 14.63 -3.03 -15.01
N THR A 243 14.74 -3.90 -16.02
CA THR A 243 14.44 -5.33 -15.86
C THR A 243 15.70 -6.15 -15.55
N HIS A 244 16.78 -5.97 -16.31
CA HIS A 244 17.91 -6.90 -16.29
C HIS A 244 19.27 -6.26 -16.00
N GLU A 245 19.38 -4.94 -15.78
CA GLU A 245 20.65 -4.34 -15.36
C GLU A 245 21.20 -4.97 -14.07
N PRO A 246 20.40 -5.18 -13.00
CA PRO A 246 20.90 -5.83 -11.78
C PRO A 246 21.47 -7.24 -12.02
N LEU A 247 20.89 -7.99 -12.97
CA LEU A 247 21.33 -9.34 -13.33
C LEU A 247 22.73 -9.32 -13.97
N PHE A 248 22.96 -8.41 -14.91
CA PHE A 248 24.26 -8.28 -15.56
C PHE A 248 25.31 -7.67 -14.63
N GLN A 249 24.91 -6.73 -13.78
CA GLN A 249 25.75 -6.19 -12.70
C GLN A 249 26.23 -7.31 -11.78
N GLU A 250 25.35 -8.24 -11.37
CA GLU A 250 25.73 -9.41 -10.58
C GLU A 250 26.68 -10.34 -11.36
N THR A 251 26.42 -10.55 -12.66
CA THR A 251 27.27 -11.38 -13.53
C THR A 251 28.71 -10.85 -13.59
N ILE A 252 28.89 -9.55 -13.83
CA ILE A 252 30.23 -8.96 -13.94
C ILE A 252 30.92 -8.83 -12.58
N ALA A 253 30.15 -8.59 -11.50
CA ALA A 253 30.65 -8.64 -10.13
C ALA A 253 31.17 -10.05 -9.79
N GLY A 254 30.44 -11.10 -10.19
CA GLY A 254 30.86 -12.50 -10.09
C GLY A 254 32.11 -12.83 -10.92
N ALA A 255 32.47 -12.00 -11.89
CA ALA A 255 33.72 -12.10 -12.65
C ALA A 255 34.88 -11.25 -12.06
N GLY A 256 34.63 -10.51 -10.98
CA GLY A 256 35.61 -9.66 -10.29
C GLY A 256 35.72 -8.24 -10.84
N ILE A 257 34.76 -7.78 -11.65
CA ILE A 257 34.68 -6.39 -12.12
C ILE A 257 33.68 -5.62 -11.27
N ASN A 258 34.01 -4.38 -10.89
CA ASN A 258 33.07 -3.47 -10.22
C ASN A 258 31.76 -3.34 -11.03
N LYS A 259 30.60 -3.52 -10.38
CA LYS A 259 29.31 -3.58 -11.09
C LYS A 259 28.92 -2.29 -11.82
N TYR A 260 29.51 -1.15 -11.47
CA TYR A 260 29.26 0.14 -12.11
C TYR A 260 30.05 0.35 -13.41
N LEU A 261 30.90 -0.61 -13.76
CA LEU A 261 31.64 -0.64 -15.03
C LEU A 261 30.83 -1.33 -16.13
N PHE A 262 29.52 -1.08 -16.12
CA PHE A 262 28.51 -1.71 -16.95
C PHE A 262 27.58 -0.64 -17.50
N GLU A 263 27.25 -0.73 -18.79
CA GLU A 263 26.22 0.08 -19.41
C GLU A 263 25.23 -0.83 -20.16
N MET A 264 23.93 -0.64 -19.91
CA MET A 264 22.88 -1.34 -20.64
C MET A 264 22.28 -0.45 -21.73
N THR A 265 22.34 -0.92 -22.98
CA THR A 265 21.82 -0.21 -24.14
C THR A 265 20.46 -0.80 -24.54
N ASN A 266 19.41 0.03 -24.50
CA ASN A 266 18.05 -0.42 -24.77
C ASN A 266 17.71 -0.38 -26.26
N ILE A 267 18.06 -1.44 -26.99
CA ILE A 267 17.73 -1.62 -28.42
C ILE A 267 16.42 -2.42 -28.63
N ARG A 268 15.68 -2.71 -27.55
CA ARG A 268 14.37 -3.37 -27.61
C ARG A 268 13.21 -2.39 -27.47
N ASN A 269 13.00 -1.91 -26.25
CA ASN A 269 11.83 -1.13 -25.88
C ASN A 269 11.87 0.27 -26.51
N GLN A 270 13.07 0.82 -26.74
CA GLN A 270 13.27 2.15 -27.33
C GLN A 270 13.62 2.12 -28.81
N ASP A 271 13.69 0.93 -29.42
CA ASP A 271 14.15 0.76 -30.80
C ASP A 271 13.34 -0.30 -31.55
N SER A 272 13.76 -1.57 -31.59
CA SER A 272 13.09 -2.62 -32.39
C SER A 272 11.55 -2.70 -32.22
N TRP A 273 11.02 -2.57 -31.00
CA TRP A 273 9.57 -2.64 -30.79
C TRP A 273 8.79 -1.46 -31.35
N VAL A 274 9.42 -0.28 -31.45
CA VAL A 274 8.76 0.95 -31.90
C VAL A 274 9.07 1.30 -33.36
N HIS A 275 10.03 0.60 -33.98
CA HIS A 275 10.45 0.81 -35.38
C HIS A 275 10.25 -0.42 -36.29
N GLN A 276 9.26 -1.25 -36.00
CA GLN A 276 8.96 -2.45 -36.82
C GLN A 276 8.73 -2.14 -38.31
N GLY A 277 8.23 -0.94 -38.62
CA GLY A 277 8.00 -0.47 -39.99
C GLY A 277 9.24 0.10 -40.69
N SER A 278 10.37 0.25 -39.98
CA SER A 278 11.61 0.87 -40.47
C SER A 278 12.87 0.10 -40.02
N PRO A 279 13.08 -1.16 -40.47
CA PRO A 279 14.16 -2.03 -39.99
C PRO A 279 15.58 -1.50 -40.23
N GLN A 280 15.79 -0.78 -41.35
CA GLN A 280 17.10 -0.23 -41.68
C GLN A 280 17.45 0.93 -40.73
N GLU A 281 16.51 1.83 -40.51
CA GLU A 281 16.65 2.94 -39.57
C GLU A 281 16.76 2.45 -38.13
N ALA A 282 16.04 1.39 -37.76
CA ALA A 282 16.18 0.73 -36.46
C ALA A 282 17.61 0.17 -36.27
N THR A 283 18.19 -0.42 -37.32
CA THR A 283 19.55 -0.95 -37.26
C THR A 283 20.59 0.17 -37.09
N GLU A 284 20.46 1.28 -37.82
CA GLU A 284 21.35 2.44 -37.65
C GLU A 284 21.19 3.07 -36.27
N LYS A 285 19.95 3.21 -35.78
CA LYS A 285 19.68 3.66 -34.41
C LYS A 285 20.32 2.74 -33.36
N ALA A 286 20.24 1.43 -33.53
CA ALA A 286 20.89 0.47 -32.63
C ALA A 286 22.41 0.66 -32.60
N LYS A 287 23.05 0.90 -33.75
CA LYS A 287 24.49 1.20 -33.85
C LYS A 287 24.84 2.49 -33.09
N ASP A 288 24.06 3.55 -33.28
CA ASP A 288 24.27 4.83 -32.58
C ASP A 288 24.13 4.65 -31.05
N LEU A 289 23.07 3.98 -30.60
CA LEU A 289 22.86 3.70 -29.18
C LEU A 289 24.03 2.89 -28.56
N VAL A 290 24.56 1.91 -29.29
CA VAL A 290 25.73 1.14 -28.84
C VAL A 290 26.99 2.01 -28.82
N ARG A 291 27.20 2.88 -29.82
CA ARG A 291 28.33 3.83 -29.86
C ARG A 291 28.30 4.77 -28.65
N MET A 292 27.13 5.34 -28.34
CA MET A 292 26.93 6.19 -27.16
C MET A 292 27.28 5.45 -25.86
N ALA A 293 26.82 4.20 -25.71
CA ALA A 293 27.08 3.39 -24.51
C ALA A 293 28.57 3.03 -24.37
N VAL A 294 29.24 2.69 -25.48
CA VAL A 294 30.68 2.42 -25.52
C VAL A 294 31.47 3.67 -25.11
N ALA A 295 31.13 4.85 -25.63
CA ALA A 295 31.78 6.11 -25.28
C ALA A 295 31.60 6.45 -23.79
N LYS A 296 30.40 6.24 -23.23
CA LYS A 296 30.11 6.47 -21.81
C LYS A 296 30.90 5.52 -20.91
N VAL A 297 30.83 4.21 -21.18
CA VAL A 297 31.45 3.18 -20.31
C VAL A 297 32.98 3.28 -20.33
N ALA A 298 33.57 3.78 -21.42
CA ALA A 298 35.00 4.05 -21.51
C ALA A 298 35.49 5.08 -20.48
N LEU A 299 34.61 5.98 -20.04
CA LEU A 299 34.87 7.02 -19.04
C LEU A 299 34.37 6.65 -17.63
N MET A 300 33.78 5.47 -17.46
CA MET A 300 33.32 5.02 -16.14
C MET A 300 34.50 4.53 -15.30
N GLU A 301 34.41 4.79 -13.99
CA GLU A 301 35.35 4.32 -12.99
C GLU A 301 34.64 3.38 -11.99
N PRO A 302 35.38 2.46 -11.33
CA PRO A 302 34.84 1.68 -10.23
C PRO A 302 34.22 2.62 -9.17
N LEU A 303 32.94 2.41 -8.86
CA LEU A 303 32.29 3.19 -7.82
C LEU A 303 32.30 2.42 -6.50
N PRO A 304 32.80 3.03 -5.40
CA PRO A 304 32.75 2.39 -4.10
C PRO A 304 31.30 2.36 -3.62
N GLU A 305 30.90 1.23 -3.07
CA GLU A 305 29.66 1.15 -2.31
C GLU A 305 29.96 1.31 -0.83
N SER A 306 29.10 2.05 -0.14
CA SER A 306 29.15 2.13 1.30
C SER A 306 28.19 1.12 1.88
N GLU A 307 28.69 0.23 2.74
CA GLU A 307 27.84 -0.57 3.61
C GLU A 307 27.39 0.27 4.78
N LEU A 308 26.10 0.33 5.01
CA LEU A 308 25.52 0.96 6.19
C LEU A 308 24.93 -0.10 7.08
N GLN A 309 25.30 -0.06 8.36
CA GLN A 309 24.67 -0.89 9.37
C GLN A 309 23.23 -0.44 9.54
N ILE A 310 22.31 -1.40 9.67
CA ILE A 310 20.92 -1.13 9.98
C ILE A 310 20.77 -1.18 11.48
N ASN A 311 20.30 -0.09 12.08
CA ASN A 311 19.89 -0.11 13.47
C ASN A 311 18.75 -1.12 13.63
N GLN A 312 19.01 -2.20 14.37
CA GLN A 312 18.11 -3.35 14.53
C GLN A 312 16.94 -3.06 15.49
N ARG A 313 16.43 -1.82 15.50
CA ARG A 313 15.33 -1.33 16.34
C ARG A 313 14.24 -0.75 15.46
N ALA A 314 13.00 -0.91 15.90
CA ALA A 314 11.83 -0.30 15.29
C ALA A 314 11.28 0.85 16.12
N LEU A 315 10.75 1.87 15.45
CA LEU A 315 9.89 2.89 16.03
C LEU A 315 8.43 2.63 15.60
N VAL A 316 7.49 2.63 16.53
CA VAL A 316 6.06 2.58 16.25
C VAL A 316 5.40 3.84 16.80
N VAL A 317 4.62 4.53 15.97
CA VAL A 317 3.96 5.79 16.32
C VAL A 317 2.44 5.59 16.38
N GLY A 318 1.89 5.66 17.58
CA GLY A 318 0.47 5.43 17.90
C GLY A 318 0.25 4.13 18.68
N GLY A 319 -0.31 4.24 19.88
CA GLY A 319 -0.59 3.15 20.83
C GLY A 319 -2.00 2.58 20.76
N GLY A 320 -2.69 2.74 19.62
CA GLY A 320 -3.94 2.03 19.33
C GLY A 320 -3.72 0.55 19.02
N VAL A 321 -4.80 -0.17 18.69
CA VAL A 321 -4.74 -1.62 18.34
C VAL A 321 -3.66 -1.93 17.31
N SER A 322 -3.65 -1.21 16.19
CA SER A 322 -2.68 -1.46 15.11
C SER A 322 -1.24 -1.24 15.55
N GLY A 323 -0.96 -0.18 16.31
CA GLY A 323 0.41 0.08 16.76
C GLY A 323 0.88 -0.90 17.84
N MET A 324 0.02 -1.26 18.79
CA MET A 324 0.32 -2.32 19.75
C MET A 324 0.58 -3.66 19.06
N VAL A 325 -0.27 -4.06 18.10
CA VAL A 325 -0.07 -5.31 17.34
C VAL A 325 1.21 -5.26 16.51
N ALA A 326 1.52 -4.14 15.86
CA ALA A 326 2.75 -3.98 15.10
C ALA A 326 3.99 -4.08 16.02
N ALA A 327 3.97 -3.40 17.16
CA ALA A 327 5.03 -3.48 18.17
C ALA A 327 5.21 -4.90 18.70
N LYS A 328 4.10 -5.60 18.99
CA LYS A 328 4.17 -6.98 19.45
C LYS A 328 4.74 -7.91 18.39
N ALA A 329 4.27 -7.81 17.15
CA ALA A 329 4.75 -8.64 16.05
C ALA A 329 6.25 -8.42 15.79
N LEU A 330 6.73 -7.18 15.83
CA LEU A 330 8.16 -6.86 15.70
C LEU A 330 9.00 -7.43 16.85
N SER A 331 8.51 -7.31 18.09
CA SER A 331 9.15 -7.91 19.27
C SER A 331 9.25 -9.44 19.17
N GLU A 332 8.16 -10.11 18.76
CA GLU A 332 8.13 -11.57 18.58
C GLU A 332 9.01 -12.05 17.42
N LEU A 333 9.20 -11.19 16.41
CA LEU A 333 10.18 -11.37 15.34
C LEU A 333 11.62 -11.08 15.80
N GLY A 334 11.83 -10.70 17.06
CA GLY A 334 13.14 -10.58 17.70
C GLY A 334 13.76 -9.19 17.66
N TYR A 335 12.99 -8.14 17.38
CA TYR A 335 13.50 -6.77 17.27
C TYR A 335 13.02 -5.88 18.43
N PRO A 336 13.92 -5.14 19.10
CA PRO A 336 13.53 -4.09 20.04
C PRO A 336 12.64 -3.04 19.38
N VAL A 337 11.66 -2.54 20.15
CA VAL A 337 10.67 -1.57 19.67
C VAL A 337 10.57 -0.39 20.65
N THR A 338 10.52 0.83 20.13
CA THR A 338 10.00 1.99 20.86
C THR A 338 8.59 2.28 20.38
N LEU A 339 7.62 2.26 21.28
CA LEU A 339 6.23 2.61 21.00
C LEU A 339 5.93 4.00 21.59
N LEU A 340 5.64 4.97 20.73
CA LEU A 340 5.24 6.32 21.15
C LEU A 340 3.70 6.45 21.09
N GLU A 341 3.10 6.87 22.20
CA GLU A 341 1.67 7.19 22.29
C GLU A 341 1.47 8.62 22.78
N LYS A 342 0.67 9.38 22.03
CA LYS A 342 0.39 10.79 22.29
C LYS A 342 -0.44 10.99 23.57
N GLY A 343 -1.37 10.09 23.83
CA GLY A 343 -2.24 10.11 24.99
C GLY A 343 -1.59 9.54 26.26
N PRO A 344 -2.33 9.58 27.38
CA PRO A 344 -1.86 9.06 28.66
C PRO A 344 -2.04 7.55 28.80
N SER A 345 -2.62 6.86 27.82
CA SER A 345 -2.88 5.42 27.87
C SER A 345 -2.91 4.80 26.48
N LEU A 346 -2.57 3.50 26.42
CA LEU A 346 -2.71 2.67 25.21
C LEU A 346 -4.17 2.27 24.97
N GLY A 347 -4.46 1.70 23.79
CA GLY A 347 -5.77 1.14 23.42
C GLY A 347 -6.48 1.90 22.31
N GLY A 348 -6.31 3.23 22.26
CA GLY A 348 -6.91 4.08 21.23
C GLY A 348 -8.44 4.01 21.20
N GLN A 349 -9.04 4.14 20.02
CA GLN A 349 -10.50 4.15 19.86
C GLN A 349 -11.18 2.82 20.20
N ALA A 350 -10.45 1.70 20.21
CA ALA A 350 -11.03 0.39 20.49
C ALA A 350 -11.60 0.28 21.92
N LEU A 351 -11.05 1.04 22.87
CA LEU A 351 -11.59 1.13 24.23
C LEU A 351 -13.02 1.69 24.26
N LYS A 352 -13.47 2.36 23.18
CA LYS A 352 -14.83 2.90 23.10
C LYS A 352 -15.84 1.92 22.52
N LEU A 353 -15.38 0.78 22.00
CA LEU A 353 -16.21 -0.20 21.30
C LEU A 353 -16.70 -1.30 22.25
N TYR A 354 -17.95 -1.73 22.09
CA TYR A 354 -18.55 -2.73 22.95
C TYR A 354 -18.07 -4.16 22.63
N LYS A 355 -18.38 -4.65 21.42
CA LYS A 355 -17.99 -6.00 20.96
C LYS A 355 -17.71 -5.99 19.45
N THR A 356 -17.02 -7.03 18.97
CA THR A 356 -16.77 -7.18 17.54
C THR A 356 -18.02 -7.65 16.80
N TRP A 357 -17.96 -7.67 15.46
CA TRP A 357 -19.04 -8.20 14.63
C TRP A 357 -19.28 -9.71 14.81
N LYS A 358 -18.31 -10.47 15.34
CA LYS A 358 -18.50 -11.88 15.74
C LYS A 358 -18.90 -12.04 17.22
N GLY A 359 -19.10 -10.93 17.95
CA GLY A 359 -19.52 -10.94 19.35
C GLY A 359 -18.38 -11.12 20.37
N GLU A 360 -17.13 -10.95 19.96
CA GLU A 360 -15.98 -11.05 20.87
C GLU A 360 -15.86 -9.80 21.75
N ASP A 361 -15.51 -10.01 23.02
CA ASP A 361 -15.34 -8.93 24.02
C ASP A 361 -14.11 -8.07 23.69
N ILE A 362 -14.33 -6.84 23.22
CA ILE A 362 -13.24 -5.95 22.85
C ILE A 362 -12.47 -5.50 24.09
N GLN A 363 -13.16 -5.10 25.16
CA GLN A 363 -12.52 -4.54 26.36
C GLN A 363 -11.51 -5.52 26.96
N LYS A 364 -11.91 -6.80 27.10
CA LYS A 364 -11.04 -7.87 27.59
C LYS A 364 -9.84 -8.10 26.68
N ASN A 365 -10.05 -8.17 25.36
CA ASN A 365 -8.97 -8.41 24.42
C ASN A 365 -7.96 -7.24 24.35
N ILE A 366 -8.44 -6.01 24.44
CA ILE A 366 -7.58 -4.82 24.50
C ILE A 366 -6.80 -4.79 25.81
N ALA A 367 -7.43 -5.08 26.95
CA ALA A 367 -6.73 -5.16 28.24
C ALA A 367 -5.62 -6.23 28.21
N ASN A 368 -5.89 -7.40 27.65
CA ASN A 368 -4.88 -8.45 27.48
C ASN A 368 -3.73 -8.01 26.56
N LEU A 369 -4.04 -7.31 25.46
CA LEU A 369 -3.04 -6.79 24.54
C LEU A 369 -2.15 -5.75 25.25
N ILE A 370 -2.73 -4.78 25.97
CA ILE A 370 -2.00 -3.78 26.75
C ILE A 370 -1.07 -4.46 27.75
N GLN A 371 -1.58 -5.42 28.54
CA GLN A 371 -0.77 -6.17 29.50
C GLN A 371 0.39 -6.90 28.82
N SER A 372 0.16 -7.48 27.64
CA SER A 372 1.19 -8.20 26.88
C SER A 372 2.28 -7.29 26.31
N ILE A 373 1.98 -6.01 26.08
CA ILE A 373 2.92 -4.97 25.65
C ILE A 373 3.73 -4.49 26.84
N GLU A 374 3.08 -4.13 27.94
CA GLU A 374 3.74 -3.63 29.16
C GLU A 374 4.65 -4.68 29.80
N ALA A 375 4.31 -5.96 29.68
CA ALA A 375 5.14 -7.07 30.18
C ALA A 375 6.32 -7.42 29.26
N ASP A 376 6.36 -6.93 28.02
CA ASP A 376 7.37 -7.28 27.05
C ASP A 376 8.61 -6.38 27.18
N ARG A 377 9.73 -6.96 27.62
CA ARG A 377 10.98 -6.24 27.85
C ARG A 377 11.65 -5.70 26.59
N ASN A 378 11.25 -6.17 25.41
CA ASN A 378 11.74 -5.65 24.13
C ASN A 378 10.96 -4.43 23.65
N ILE A 379 9.86 -4.06 24.32
CA ILE A 379 9.01 -2.94 23.93
C ILE A 379 9.14 -1.83 24.97
N GLU A 380 9.68 -0.70 24.54
CA GLU A 380 9.77 0.52 25.35
C GLU A 380 8.56 1.42 25.05
N VAL A 381 7.64 1.53 26.00
CA VAL A 381 6.43 2.35 25.86
C VAL A 381 6.69 3.76 26.40
N ASN A 382 6.45 4.77 25.56
CA ASN A 382 6.51 6.18 25.92
C ASN A 382 5.13 6.82 25.73
N LEU A 383 4.46 7.11 26.84
CA LEU A 383 3.15 7.78 26.87
C LEU A 383 3.31 9.30 26.89
N ASN A 384 2.24 10.03 26.56
CA ASN A 384 2.24 11.48 26.41
C ASN A 384 3.36 11.98 25.49
N ALA A 385 3.75 11.16 24.50
CA ALA A 385 4.93 11.33 23.67
C ALA A 385 4.55 11.71 22.24
N GLU A 386 5.09 12.82 21.76
CA GLU A 386 4.90 13.28 20.37
C GLU A 386 6.24 13.51 19.69
N LEU A 387 6.34 13.12 18.41
CA LEU A 387 7.51 13.40 17.60
C LEU A 387 7.68 14.90 17.33
N SER A 388 8.91 15.37 17.47
CA SER A 388 9.29 16.75 17.18
C SER A 388 10.24 16.86 16.00
N ASP A 389 11.11 15.89 15.79
CA ASP A 389 12.08 15.88 14.69
C ASP A 389 12.42 14.45 14.25
N VAL A 390 12.71 14.25 12.97
CA VAL A 390 13.14 12.97 12.40
C VAL A 390 14.22 13.25 11.38
N GLN A 391 15.39 12.67 11.63
CA GLN A 391 16.56 12.78 10.77
C GLN A 391 17.02 11.40 10.32
N GLY A 392 17.90 11.38 9.32
CA GLY A 392 18.46 10.15 8.79
C GLY A 392 17.65 9.56 7.65
N PHE A 393 17.85 8.26 7.41
CA PHE A 393 17.35 7.55 6.24
C PHE A 393 17.14 6.08 6.59
N VAL A 394 16.61 5.31 5.63
CA VAL A 394 16.36 3.87 5.78
C VAL A 394 17.51 3.15 6.50
N GLY A 395 17.17 2.46 7.58
CA GLY A 395 18.13 1.73 8.42
C GLY A 395 18.87 2.57 9.47
N ASN A 396 18.88 3.90 9.37
CA ASN A 396 19.62 4.80 10.25
C ASN A 396 18.83 6.09 10.51
N PHE A 397 17.63 5.96 11.06
CA PHE A 397 16.84 7.09 11.50
C PHE A 397 17.21 7.48 12.93
N LYS A 398 17.14 8.78 13.20
CA LYS A 398 17.17 9.35 14.55
C LYS A 398 15.92 10.19 14.74
N SER A 399 15.06 9.76 15.67
CA SER A 399 13.81 10.45 15.97
C SER A 399 13.86 11.07 17.36
N THR A 400 13.45 12.32 17.44
CA THR A 400 13.37 13.08 18.68
C THR A 400 11.91 13.28 19.04
N PHE A 401 11.54 12.98 20.28
CA PHE A 401 10.18 13.11 20.78
C PHE A 401 10.15 13.90 22.10
N LYS A 402 8.99 14.50 22.39
CA LYS A 402 8.71 15.19 23.65
C LYS A 402 7.69 14.38 24.43
N SER A 403 8.01 14.03 25.68
CA SER A 403 7.07 13.45 26.63
C SER A 403 6.90 14.39 27.82
N GLY A 404 5.78 15.14 27.83
CA GLY A 404 5.58 16.23 28.78
C GLY A 404 6.68 17.30 28.68
N LYS A 405 7.49 17.45 29.75
CA LYS A 405 8.64 18.38 29.77
C LYS A 405 9.97 17.73 29.36
N MET A 406 10.00 16.42 29.19
CA MET A 406 11.21 15.68 28.84
C MET A 406 11.33 15.55 27.33
N GLN A 407 12.56 15.60 26.84
CA GLN A 407 12.89 15.31 25.44
C GLN A 407 13.67 14.00 25.40
N GLY A 408 13.21 13.07 24.55
CA GLY A 408 13.84 11.79 24.31
C GLY A 408 14.33 11.68 22.87
N GLU A 409 15.31 10.81 22.65
CA GLU A 409 15.83 10.48 21.32
C GLU A 409 15.85 8.96 21.16
N VAL A 410 15.52 8.49 19.97
CA VAL A 410 15.58 7.07 19.60
C VAL A 410 16.21 6.92 18.23
N GLU A 411 17.24 6.10 18.16
CA GLU A 411 17.81 5.64 16.90
C GLU A 411 17.13 4.33 16.50
N HIS A 412 16.70 4.23 15.25
CA HIS A 412 15.95 3.08 14.74
C HIS A 412 16.18 2.87 13.25
N GLY A 413 15.98 1.64 12.78
CA GLY A 413 16.14 1.30 11.37
C GLY A 413 14.89 1.52 10.55
N ILE A 414 13.72 1.40 11.18
CA ILE A 414 12.41 1.52 10.55
C ILE A 414 11.40 2.22 11.44
N ALA A 415 10.41 2.86 10.83
CA ALA A 415 9.24 3.41 11.50
C ALA A 415 7.94 2.80 10.99
N VAL A 416 6.99 2.52 11.89
CA VAL A 416 5.61 2.13 11.55
C VAL A 416 4.65 3.21 12.04
N LEU A 417 3.88 3.80 11.13
CA LEU A 417 2.88 4.83 11.43
C LEU A 417 1.50 4.18 11.64
N ALA A 418 0.97 4.33 12.85
CA ALA A 418 -0.26 3.70 13.32
C ALA A 418 -1.15 4.67 14.11
N THR A 419 -1.19 5.94 13.70
CA THR A 419 -1.83 7.05 14.45
C THR A 419 -3.35 7.02 14.50
N GLY A 420 -3.99 6.09 13.78
CA GLY A 420 -5.43 5.89 13.82
C GLY A 420 -6.24 7.04 13.23
N CYS A 421 -7.48 7.18 13.72
CA CYS A 421 -8.46 8.17 13.29
C CYS A 421 -9.38 8.55 14.48
N SER A 422 -10.25 9.53 14.24
CA SER A 422 -11.30 9.95 15.17
C SER A 422 -12.70 9.75 14.59
N GLU A 423 -13.69 9.71 15.47
CA GLU A 423 -15.10 9.84 15.11
C GLU A 423 -15.41 11.30 14.75
N TYR A 424 -16.14 11.52 13.67
CA TYR A 424 -16.72 12.81 13.31
C TYR A 424 -17.74 13.22 14.37
N ARG A 425 -17.73 14.48 14.78
CA ARG A 425 -18.77 15.07 15.61
C ARG A 425 -19.80 15.75 14.70
N PRO A 426 -21.01 15.18 14.53
CA PRO A 426 -22.03 15.75 13.65
C PRO A 426 -22.40 17.18 14.05
N LYS A 427 -22.84 17.98 13.08
CA LYS A 427 -23.49 19.27 13.32
C LYS A 427 -24.96 19.27 12.86
N GLU A 428 -25.39 18.10 12.42
CA GLU A 428 -26.70 17.82 11.86
C GLU A 428 -27.51 16.93 12.81
N TYR A 429 -28.83 16.85 12.57
CA TYR A 429 -29.73 15.95 13.28
C TYR A 429 -29.84 16.15 14.80
N LEU A 430 -29.75 17.40 15.28
CA LEU A 430 -29.86 17.78 16.70
C LEU A 430 -28.76 17.16 17.59
N TYR A 431 -27.64 16.72 17.01
CA TYR A 431 -26.52 16.20 17.78
C TYR A 431 -25.92 17.28 18.69
N GLY A 432 -25.80 16.95 19.98
CA GLY A 432 -25.36 17.89 21.02
C GLY A 432 -26.45 18.84 21.54
N GLU A 433 -27.61 18.87 20.91
CA GLU A 433 -28.77 19.66 21.33
C GLU A 433 -29.77 18.83 22.14
N ASP A 434 -29.93 17.53 21.82
CA ASP A 434 -30.81 16.60 22.53
C ASP A 434 -30.04 15.35 23.02
N PRO A 435 -30.17 14.95 24.31
CA PRO A 435 -29.43 13.82 24.88
C PRO A 435 -29.87 12.43 24.36
N ARG A 436 -30.96 12.36 23.60
CA ARG A 436 -31.42 11.15 22.90
C ARG A 436 -30.73 10.93 21.56
N VAL A 437 -29.96 11.91 21.08
CA VAL A 437 -29.19 11.80 19.85
C VAL A 437 -27.76 11.41 20.19
N LEU A 438 -27.35 10.23 19.75
CA LEU A 438 -26.04 9.64 20.06
C LEU A 438 -25.25 9.33 18.80
N THR A 439 -23.94 9.34 18.88
CA THR A 439 -23.11 8.63 17.91
C THR A 439 -23.05 7.12 18.19
N HIS A 440 -22.49 6.34 17.25
CA HIS A 440 -22.24 4.92 17.48
C HIS A 440 -21.36 4.66 18.70
N LEU A 441 -20.27 5.40 18.85
CA LEU A 441 -19.38 5.20 19.99
C LEU A 441 -20.06 5.54 21.31
N GLU A 442 -20.95 6.54 21.32
CA GLU A 442 -21.73 6.90 22.52
C GLU A 442 -22.76 5.82 22.89
N LEU A 443 -23.39 5.18 21.89
CA LEU A 443 -24.24 4.02 22.14
C LEU A 443 -23.43 2.84 22.70
N ASP A 444 -22.26 2.54 22.14
CA ASP A 444 -21.39 1.49 22.66
C ASP A 444 -20.98 1.73 24.11
N GLN A 445 -20.73 2.99 24.49
CA GLN A 445 -20.48 3.35 25.89
C GLN A 445 -21.67 3.04 26.80
N ARG A 446 -22.91 3.24 26.31
CA ARG A 446 -24.13 2.86 27.06
C ARG A 446 -24.29 1.34 27.17
N PHE A 447 -23.90 0.58 26.16
CA PHE A 447 -23.84 -0.88 26.27
C PHE A 447 -22.80 -1.34 27.30
N ILE A 448 -21.60 -0.75 27.27
CA ILE A 448 -20.52 -1.07 28.23
C ILE A 448 -20.94 -0.74 29.67
N SER A 449 -21.62 0.38 29.89
CA SER A 449 -22.11 0.79 31.22
C SER A 449 -23.37 0.07 31.67
N ASN A 450 -23.95 -0.80 30.84
CA ASN A 450 -25.24 -1.46 31.07
C ASN A 450 -26.36 -0.48 31.41
N ASP A 451 -26.46 0.62 30.65
CA ASP A 451 -27.45 1.68 30.85
C ASP A 451 -28.88 1.11 30.83
N SER A 452 -29.58 1.22 31.97
CA SER A 452 -30.93 0.68 32.15
C SER A 452 -31.99 1.43 31.35
N THR A 453 -31.70 2.65 30.88
CA THR A 453 -32.64 3.44 30.05
C THR A 453 -32.93 2.77 28.70
N LEU A 454 -31.99 1.97 28.19
CA LEU A 454 -32.13 1.23 26.92
C LEU A 454 -33.26 0.20 26.98
N LYS A 455 -33.55 -0.37 28.17
CA LYS A 455 -34.66 -1.34 28.35
C LYS A 455 -36.03 -0.71 28.17
N ASN A 456 -36.16 0.58 28.47
CA ASN A 456 -37.42 1.32 28.39
C ASN A 456 -37.61 2.04 27.04
N THR A 457 -36.59 1.99 26.17
CA THR A 457 -36.65 2.56 24.83
C THR A 457 -37.59 1.72 23.97
N LYS A 458 -38.61 2.34 23.36
CA LYS A 458 -39.58 1.65 22.51
C LYS A 458 -39.23 1.77 21.04
N THR A 459 -38.69 2.91 20.62
CA THR A 459 -38.27 3.11 19.22
C THR A 459 -36.86 3.66 19.09
N ALA A 460 -36.01 2.96 18.35
CA ALA A 460 -34.65 3.39 18.02
C ALA A 460 -34.48 3.57 16.51
N VAL A 461 -33.84 4.66 16.09
CA VAL A 461 -33.59 4.95 14.67
C VAL A 461 -32.11 5.18 14.45
N PHE A 462 -31.54 4.53 13.44
CA PHE A 462 -30.17 4.72 12.99
C PHE A 462 -30.16 5.49 11.68
N ILE A 463 -29.34 6.53 11.57
CA ILE A 463 -29.09 7.23 10.30
C ILE A 463 -27.69 6.84 9.81
N GLN A 464 -27.63 6.18 8.65
CA GLN A 464 -26.37 5.80 8.01
C GLN A 464 -25.66 6.99 7.36
N CYS A 465 -24.36 6.83 7.15
CA CYS A 465 -23.52 7.74 6.37
C CYS A 465 -23.49 9.19 6.88
N VAL A 466 -23.62 9.42 8.19
CA VAL A 466 -23.60 10.77 8.76
C VAL A 466 -22.19 11.35 8.61
N GLY A 467 -22.04 12.28 7.65
CA GLY A 467 -20.77 12.87 7.28
C GLY A 467 -19.86 12.00 6.39
N SER A 468 -20.31 10.83 5.90
CA SER A 468 -19.55 9.98 4.95
C SER A 468 -20.28 9.88 3.61
N ARG A 469 -19.55 9.67 2.51
CA ARG A 469 -20.13 9.62 1.16
C ARG A 469 -20.94 10.89 0.86
N GLU A 470 -20.32 12.01 1.18
CA GLU A 470 -20.82 13.38 1.02
C GLU A 470 -19.81 14.15 0.17
N PRO A 471 -20.17 15.23 -0.55
CA PRO A 471 -19.24 15.97 -1.40
C PRO A 471 -17.94 16.41 -0.70
N GLN A 472 -18.02 16.77 0.58
CA GLN A 472 -16.88 17.17 1.43
C GLN A 472 -16.05 15.99 1.96
N ARG A 473 -16.59 14.78 1.94
CA ARG A 473 -15.96 13.52 2.39
C ARG A 473 -16.43 12.37 1.49
N PRO A 474 -15.93 12.30 0.24
CA PRO A 474 -16.43 11.37 -0.79
C PRO A 474 -15.86 9.95 -0.60
N TYR A 475 -15.82 9.47 0.65
CA TYR A 475 -15.37 8.14 1.01
C TYR A 475 -16.34 7.46 1.98
N CYS A 476 -16.35 6.13 1.96
CA CYS A 476 -17.10 5.31 2.90
C CYS A 476 -16.28 5.07 4.17
N SER A 477 -16.92 5.18 5.35
CA SER A 477 -16.27 4.85 6.63
C SER A 477 -16.17 3.35 6.92
N ARG A 478 -16.58 2.48 5.99
CA ARG A 478 -16.43 1.01 5.95
C ARG A 478 -17.07 0.19 7.08
N VAL A 479 -17.13 0.69 8.31
CA VAL A 479 -17.55 -0.06 9.51
C VAL A 479 -19.00 0.22 9.92
N CYS A 480 -19.53 1.40 9.58
CA CYS A 480 -20.79 1.94 10.10
C CYS A 480 -22.01 1.04 9.87
N CYS A 481 -22.19 0.48 8.66
CA CYS A 481 -23.34 -0.38 8.39
C CYS A 481 -23.33 -1.66 9.23
N THR A 482 -22.16 -2.30 9.36
CA THR A 482 -22.04 -3.53 10.17
C THR A 482 -22.24 -3.22 11.64
N HIS A 483 -21.67 -2.10 12.13
CA HIS A 483 -21.83 -1.64 13.51
C HIS A 483 -23.29 -1.37 13.84
N SER A 484 -24.01 -0.61 12.99
CA SER A 484 -25.44 -0.35 13.21
C SER A 484 -26.29 -1.61 13.26
N ILE A 485 -26.03 -2.57 12.36
CA ILE A 485 -26.80 -3.82 12.30
C ILE A 485 -26.56 -4.65 13.56
N GLU A 486 -25.31 -4.73 14.02
CA GLU A 486 -24.94 -5.40 15.25
C GLU A 486 -25.63 -4.73 16.45
N SER A 487 -25.49 -3.41 16.60
CA SER A 487 -26.12 -2.67 17.70
C SER A 487 -27.65 -2.77 17.68
N ALA A 488 -28.28 -2.76 16.50
CA ALA A 488 -29.72 -2.94 16.34
C ALA A 488 -30.19 -4.33 16.79
N LEU A 489 -29.45 -5.38 16.44
CA LEU A 489 -29.69 -6.73 16.94
C LEU A 489 -29.54 -6.79 18.46
N HIS A 490 -28.53 -6.13 19.02
CA HIS A 490 -28.34 -6.09 20.47
C HIS A 490 -29.44 -5.32 21.20
N LEU A 491 -29.96 -4.23 20.62
CA LEU A 491 -31.13 -3.53 21.15
C LEU A 491 -32.37 -4.43 21.19
N LYS A 492 -32.58 -5.26 20.16
CA LYS A 492 -33.63 -6.29 20.13
C LYS A 492 -33.41 -7.40 21.17
N GLU A 493 -32.16 -7.74 21.50
CA GLU A 493 -31.85 -8.65 22.60
C GLU A 493 -32.21 -8.04 23.97
N ILE A 494 -31.99 -6.73 24.14
CA ILE A 494 -32.33 -5.99 25.37
C ILE A 494 -33.84 -5.82 25.52
N ASN A 495 -34.54 -5.44 24.44
CA ASN A 495 -35.99 -5.27 24.38
C ASN A 495 -36.51 -5.84 23.04
N PRO A 496 -37.05 -7.08 23.04
CA PRO A 496 -37.57 -7.73 21.82
C PRO A 496 -38.67 -6.95 21.11
N ASP A 497 -39.47 -6.20 21.87
CA ASP A 497 -40.61 -5.42 21.38
C ASP A 497 -40.20 -4.03 20.87
N MET A 498 -38.90 -3.66 20.93
CA MET A 498 -38.42 -2.36 20.46
C MET A 498 -38.54 -2.27 18.93
N ASP A 499 -39.16 -1.23 18.40
CA ASP A 499 -39.13 -0.94 16.97
C ASP A 499 -37.78 -0.32 16.60
N VAL A 500 -37.06 -0.94 15.67
CA VAL A 500 -35.73 -0.47 15.25
C VAL A 500 -35.73 -0.20 13.75
N TYR A 501 -35.34 1.02 13.38
CA TYR A 501 -35.26 1.46 11.99
C TYR A 501 -33.81 1.81 11.63
N ILE A 502 -33.37 1.38 10.45
CA ILE A 502 -32.08 1.76 9.86
C ILE A 502 -32.36 2.54 8.57
N LEU A 503 -32.11 3.84 8.60
CA LEU A 503 -32.22 4.74 7.45
C LEU A 503 -30.90 4.70 6.67
N TYR A 504 -30.92 4.27 5.41
CA TYR A 504 -29.69 3.98 4.65
C TYR A 504 -29.75 4.40 3.18
N ARG A 505 -28.58 4.40 2.50
CA ARG A 505 -28.48 4.53 1.04
C ARG A 505 -28.13 3.19 0.39
N ASP A 506 -27.07 2.54 0.89
CA ASP A 506 -26.68 1.16 0.57
C ASP A 506 -26.25 0.45 1.84
N ILE A 507 -26.53 -0.86 1.95
CA ILE A 507 -26.01 -1.69 3.03
C ILE A 507 -24.68 -2.32 2.58
N ARG A 508 -23.61 -2.03 3.32
CA ARG A 508 -22.24 -2.48 3.01
C ARG A 508 -21.72 -3.56 3.96
N THR A 509 -22.52 -4.59 4.18
CA THR A 509 -22.10 -5.83 4.85
C THR A 509 -21.46 -6.76 3.81
N TYR A 510 -20.13 -6.84 3.78
CA TYR A 510 -19.37 -7.68 2.85
C TYR A 510 -18.91 -8.99 3.49
N GLY A 511 -18.74 -10.02 2.66
CA GLY A 511 -18.38 -11.36 3.12
C GLY A 511 -19.42 -11.94 4.08
N GLU A 512 -18.95 -12.61 5.15
CA GLU A 512 -19.81 -13.22 6.16
C GLU A 512 -20.71 -12.23 6.91
N ARG A 513 -20.37 -10.93 6.92
CA ARG A 513 -21.18 -9.89 7.58
C ARG A 513 -22.57 -9.76 6.95
N GLU A 514 -22.77 -10.26 5.74
CA GLU A 514 -24.08 -10.35 5.09
C GLU A 514 -25.07 -11.23 5.88
N LEU A 515 -24.57 -12.23 6.61
CA LEU A 515 -25.40 -13.08 7.48
C LEU A 515 -26.00 -12.27 8.64
N LEU A 516 -25.29 -11.25 9.15
CA LEU A 516 -25.83 -10.33 10.15
C LEU A 516 -26.97 -9.50 9.58
N TYR A 517 -26.83 -9.03 8.34
CA TYR A 517 -27.90 -8.27 7.67
C TYR A 517 -29.15 -9.12 7.50
N ARG A 518 -29.00 -10.40 7.09
CA ARG A 518 -30.12 -11.35 7.02
C ARG A 518 -30.77 -11.55 8.39
N LYS A 519 -29.99 -11.82 9.43
CA LYS A 519 -30.47 -12.00 10.81
C LYS A 519 -31.24 -10.78 11.29
N ALA A 520 -30.78 -9.57 10.99
CA ALA A 520 -31.45 -8.33 11.37
C ALA A 520 -32.83 -8.19 10.72
N ARG A 521 -32.95 -8.53 9.43
CA ARG A 521 -34.23 -8.52 8.73
C ARG A 521 -35.20 -9.55 9.32
N GLU A 522 -34.71 -10.75 9.64
CA GLU A 522 -35.50 -11.81 10.29
C GLU A 522 -35.97 -11.41 11.70
N ALA A 523 -35.17 -10.62 12.42
CA ALA A 523 -35.51 -10.06 13.73
C ALA A 523 -36.51 -8.87 13.67
N GLY A 524 -37.03 -8.54 12.48
CA GLY A 524 -38.01 -7.47 12.30
C GLY A 524 -37.41 -6.06 12.40
N ILE A 525 -36.12 -5.88 12.11
CA ILE A 525 -35.51 -4.55 11.98
C ILE A 525 -35.93 -3.96 10.63
N PHE A 526 -36.44 -2.74 10.64
CA PHE A 526 -36.89 -2.03 9.44
C PHE A 526 -35.72 -1.34 8.74
N PHE A 527 -35.64 -1.48 7.42
CA PHE A 527 -34.61 -0.83 6.60
C PHE A 527 -35.30 0.13 5.63
N VAL A 528 -35.12 1.43 5.83
CA VAL A 528 -35.76 2.46 5.00
C VAL A 528 -34.67 3.17 4.21
N ARG A 529 -34.84 3.21 2.89
CA ARG A 529 -33.84 3.80 2.00
C ARG A 529 -34.16 5.26 1.71
N PHE A 530 -33.11 6.10 1.66
CA PHE A 530 -33.17 7.51 1.28
C PHE A 530 -32.12 7.83 0.21
N SER A 531 -32.18 9.03 -0.39
CA SER A 531 -31.21 9.51 -1.40
C SER A 531 -30.34 10.64 -0.84
N LEU A 532 -29.21 10.94 -1.49
CA LEU A 532 -28.32 12.01 -1.02
C LEU A 532 -29.01 13.38 -1.08
N GLU A 533 -29.90 13.56 -2.05
CA GLU A 533 -30.67 14.78 -2.31
C GLU A 533 -31.84 14.94 -1.34
N GLN A 534 -32.37 13.83 -0.79
CA GLN A 534 -33.50 13.80 0.13
C GLN A 534 -33.10 13.08 1.43
N LYS A 535 -32.30 13.77 2.24
CA LYS A 535 -31.87 13.28 3.56
C LYS A 535 -33.03 13.29 4.56
N PRO A 536 -33.01 12.41 5.59
CA PRO A 536 -33.97 12.48 6.68
C PRO A 536 -33.95 13.85 7.35
N ASN A 537 -35.10 14.35 7.78
CA ASN A 537 -35.21 15.54 8.61
C ASN A 537 -35.53 15.15 10.05
N VAL A 538 -34.87 15.77 11.02
CA VAL A 538 -35.05 15.46 12.45
C VAL A 538 -35.54 16.71 13.15
N ALA A 539 -36.69 16.61 13.80
CA ALA A 539 -37.33 17.69 14.55
C ALA A 539 -37.56 17.29 16.01
N LEU A 540 -37.54 18.28 16.89
CA LEU A 540 -37.89 18.13 18.30
C LEU A 540 -39.38 18.41 18.48
N GLU A 541 -40.13 17.43 19.00
CA GLU A 541 -41.55 17.58 19.31
C GLU A 541 -41.80 17.37 20.81
N LYS A 542 -42.99 17.74 21.29
CA LYS A 542 -43.34 17.70 22.72
C LYS A 542 -43.17 16.32 23.37
N ASP A 543 -43.32 15.25 22.60
CA ASP A 543 -43.35 13.86 23.09
C ASP A 543 -42.17 12.99 22.59
N GLY A 544 -41.17 13.54 21.89
CA GLY A 544 -40.19 12.69 21.20
C GLY A 544 -39.29 13.41 20.20
N LEU A 545 -38.39 12.64 19.58
CA LEU A 545 -37.80 13.04 18.31
C LEU A 545 -38.75 12.60 17.19
N GLU A 546 -38.99 13.47 16.21
CA GLU A 546 -39.73 13.11 15.00
C GLU A 546 -38.77 13.10 13.81
N ILE A 547 -38.74 11.99 13.07
CA ILE A 547 -37.85 11.77 11.94
C ILE A 547 -38.70 11.58 10.70
N GLN A 548 -38.58 12.52 9.76
CA GLN A 548 -39.24 12.47 8.46
C GLN A 548 -38.27 11.95 7.41
N VAL A 549 -38.67 10.94 6.64
CA VAL A 549 -37.89 10.42 5.51
C VAL A 549 -38.80 10.09 4.34
N GLN A 550 -38.37 10.37 3.12
CA GLN A 550 -39.12 10.00 1.91
C GLN A 550 -38.88 8.51 1.61
N ASP A 551 -39.92 7.70 1.67
CA ASP A 551 -39.81 6.29 1.28
C ASP A 551 -39.85 6.17 -0.25
N ILE A 552 -38.79 5.59 -0.82
CA ILE A 552 -38.62 5.49 -2.28
C ILE A 552 -39.58 4.49 -2.93
N ILE A 553 -40.14 3.54 -2.18
CA ILE A 553 -41.06 2.53 -2.71
C ILE A 553 -42.49 3.08 -2.67
N LEU A 554 -42.89 3.63 -1.53
CA LEU A 554 -44.21 4.21 -1.30
C LEU A 554 -44.38 5.59 -1.93
N GLN A 555 -43.27 6.23 -2.35
CA GLN A 555 -43.25 7.57 -2.94
C GLN A 555 -43.95 8.62 -2.07
N ARG A 556 -43.82 8.49 -0.74
CA ARG A 556 -44.43 9.40 0.24
C ARG A 556 -43.52 9.60 1.46
N PRO A 557 -43.65 10.73 2.16
CA PRO A 557 -42.96 10.92 3.42
C PRO A 557 -43.53 9.97 4.47
N ILE A 558 -42.66 9.33 5.23
CA ILE A 558 -43.00 8.60 6.45
C ILE A 558 -42.48 9.39 7.65
N LEU A 559 -43.26 9.38 8.72
CA LEU A 559 -42.92 10.00 10.00
C LEU A 559 -42.67 8.90 11.02
N ILE A 560 -41.50 8.93 11.65
CA ILE A 560 -41.07 7.97 12.66
C ILE A 560 -40.85 8.74 13.96
N LYS A 561 -41.58 8.38 15.02
CA LYS A 561 -41.34 8.90 16.37
C LYS A 561 -40.27 8.05 17.03
N ALA A 562 -39.17 8.67 17.45
CA ALA A 562 -38.01 8.00 18.02
C ALA A 562 -37.77 8.41 19.47
N ASP A 563 -37.51 7.43 20.32
CA ASP A 563 -37.03 7.63 21.70
C ASP A 563 -35.51 7.76 21.74
N LEU A 564 -34.84 7.16 20.75
CA LEU A 564 -33.39 7.12 20.61
C LEU A 564 -33.00 7.28 19.13
N LEU A 565 -32.11 8.23 18.85
CA LEU A 565 -31.55 8.45 17.52
C LEU A 565 -30.05 8.19 17.55
N ILE A 566 -29.57 7.33 16.65
CA ILE A 566 -28.17 6.95 16.53
C ILE A 566 -27.64 7.41 15.19
N LEU A 567 -26.57 8.20 15.23
CA LEU A 567 -25.90 8.73 14.07
C LEU A 567 -24.68 7.88 13.75
N ALA A 568 -24.69 7.25 12.58
CA ALA A 568 -23.56 6.48 12.09
C ALA A 568 -22.48 7.43 11.54
N ALA A 569 -21.79 8.07 12.48
CA ALA A 569 -20.84 9.14 12.23
C ALA A 569 -19.61 8.65 11.43
N ALA A 570 -19.10 9.54 10.58
CA ALA A 570 -17.92 9.28 9.77
C ALA A 570 -16.66 9.05 10.61
N ILE A 571 -15.73 8.28 10.07
CA ILE A 571 -14.35 8.21 10.55
C ILE A 571 -13.54 9.29 9.83
N VAL A 572 -12.86 10.11 10.60
CA VAL A 572 -12.05 11.24 10.09
C VAL A 572 -10.58 11.04 10.46
N PRO A 573 -9.66 11.25 9.49
CA PRO A 573 -8.24 11.20 9.79
C PRO A 573 -7.82 12.42 10.62
N HIS A 574 -6.71 12.28 11.34
CA HIS A 574 -6.13 13.39 12.11
C HIS A 574 -5.52 14.50 11.25
N LYS A 575 -5.30 14.25 9.95
CA LYS A 575 -4.65 15.18 9.00
C LYS A 575 -3.30 15.70 9.53
N ASP A 576 -2.46 14.79 10.03
CA ASP A 576 -1.19 15.14 10.67
C ASP A 576 -0.10 15.45 9.63
N GLU A 577 -0.19 16.63 9.02
CA GLU A 577 0.77 17.12 8.03
C GLU A 577 2.19 17.24 8.62
N LYS A 578 2.30 17.54 9.91
CA LYS A 578 3.60 17.62 10.60
C LYS A 578 4.26 16.24 10.62
N LEU A 579 3.55 15.19 11.02
CA LEU A 579 4.07 13.83 11.00
C LEU A 579 4.40 13.37 9.57
N ALA A 580 3.56 13.72 8.60
CA ALA A 580 3.81 13.42 7.19
C ALA A 580 5.10 14.08 6.68
N GLN A 581 5.34 15.34 7.04
CA GLN A 581 6.57 16.07 6.69
C GLN A 581 7.81 15.47 7.38
N LEU A 582 7.71 15.08 8.66
CA LEU A 582 8.80 14.47 9.41
C LEU A 582 9.33 13.19 8.73
N PHE A 583 8.43 12.32 8.27
CA PHE A 583 8.80 11.10 7.55
C PHE A 583 8.83 11.25 6.02
N LYS A 584 8.52 12.44 5.50
CA LYS A 584 8.41 12.73 4.06
C LYS A 584 7.48 11.75 3.34
N VAL A 585 6.32 11.47 3.92
CA VAL A 585 5.32 10.53 3.39
C VAL A 585 4.09 11.24 2.83
N PRO A 586 3.49 10.73 1.74
CA PRO A 586 2.33 11.37 1.11
C PRO A 586 1.02 11.15 1.87
N MET A 587 0.12 12.13 1.73
CA MET A 587 -1.27 12.06 2.16
C MET A 587 -2.20 12.37 0.98
N ASN A 588 -3.39 11.76 0.96
CA ASN A 588 -4.41 12.09 -0.05
C ASN A 588 -5.20 13.35 0.34
N SER A 589 -6.07 13.83 -0.55
CA SER A 589 -6.90 15.02 -0.33
C SER A 589 -7.83 14.92 0.88
N ASP A 590 -8.20 13.70 1.28
CA ASP A 590 -9.03 13.45 2.47
C ASP A 590 -8.22 13.49 3.77
N GLY A 591 -6.90 13.43 3.67
CA GLY A 591 -5.95 13.47 4.79
C GLY A 591 -5.59 12.11 5.37
N PHE A 592 -5.77 11.02 4.62
CA PHE A 592 -5.22 9.71 4.94
C PHE A 592 -3.83 9.53 4.33
N PHE A 593 -2.99 8.72 4.96
CA PHE A 593 -1.69 8.36 4.39
C PHE A 593 -1.84 7.52 3.11
N VAL A 594 -0.95 7.73 2.14
CA VAL A 594 -0.93 7.01 0.86
C VAL A 594 0.17 5.95 0.86
N GLU A 595 -0.24 4.72 0.60
CA GLU A 595 0.63 3.56 0.44
C GLU A 595 1.47 3.63 -0.84
N ALA A 596 2.56 2.85 -0.91
CA ALA A 596 3.45 2.79 -2.06
C ALA A 596 2.74 2.27 -3.32
N HIS A 597 1.88 1.26 -3.17
CA HIS A 597 1.05 0.76 -4.26
C HIS A 597 -0.27 0.19 -3.70
N PRO A 598 -1.44 0.58 -4.25
CA PRO A 598 -2.74 0.17 -3.71
C PRO A 598 -3.04 -1.33 -3.63
N LYS A 599 -2.23 -2.18 -4.29
CA LYS A 599 -2.46 -3.63 -4.45
C LYS A 599 -1.27 -4.43 -3.95
N LEU A 600 -0.06 -4.08 -4.41
CA LEU A 600 1.14 -4.86 -4.17
C LEU A 600 1.90 -4.44 -2.89
N ALA A 601 1.72 -3.20 -2.44
CA ALA A 601 2.44 -2.64 -1.30
C ALA A 601 1.51 -1.82 -0.37
N PRO A 602 0.42 -2.41 0.15
CA PRO A 602 -0.61 -1.68 0.90
C PRO A 602 -0.24 -1.32 2.35
N SER A 603 0.93 -1.75 2.84
CA SER A 603 1.43 -1.47 4.20
C SER A 603 2.77 -0.72 4.20
N GLU A 604 3.22 -0.26 3.03
CA GLU A 604 4.52 0.39 2.83
C GLU A 604 4.29 1.82 2.33
N PHE A 605 5.20 2.72 2.64
CA PHE A 605 5.30 4.00 1.95
C PHE A 605 6.27 3.91 0.79
N ALA A 606 6.16 4.84 -0.17
CA ALA A 606 7.20 5.02 -1.20
C ALA A 606 8.56 5.45 -0.58
N THR A 607 8.54 5.98 0.64
CA THR A 607 9.74 6.28 1.43
C THR A 607 10.24 5.00 2.11
N ASP A 608 11.43 4.55 1.69
CA ASP A 608 12.09 3.37 2.24
C ASP A 608 12.19 3.41 3.78
N GLY A 609 11.91 2.27 4.42
CA GLY A 609 12.03 2.12 5.88
C GLY A 609 10.88 2.70 6.69
N VAL A 610 9.84 3.27 6.05
CA VAL A 610 8.62 3.75 6.71
C VAL A 610 7.44 2.89 6.27
N PHE A 611 6.65 2.41 7.23
CA PHE A 611 5.53 1.50 7.03
C PHE A 611 4.25 2.08 7.63
N LEU A 612 3.11 1.56 7.21
CA LEU A 612 1.79 2.08 7.53
C LEU A 612 0.84 0.96 7.95
N CYS A 613 0.07 1.18 9.01
CA CYS A 613 -1.02 0.26 9.37
C CYS A 613 -2.21 0.95 10.06
N GLY A 614 -3.34 0.25 10.07
CA GLY A 614 -4.53 0.66 10.80
C GLY A 614 -5.31 1.78 10.12
N MET A 615 -6.08 2.52 10.91
CA MET A 615 -7.04 3.49 10.38
C MET A 615 -6.39 4.74 9.78
N ALA A 616 -5.13 5.03 10.13
CA ALA A 616 -4.36 6.14 9.53
C ALA A 616 -4.22 6.00 7.99
N HIS A 617 -4.32 4.77 7.49
CA HIS A 617 -4.32 4.46 6.06
C HIS A 617 -5.68 4.66 5.40
N TYR A 618 -6.76 4.18 6.03
CA TYR A 618 -8.18 4.39 5.67
C TYR A 618 -9.09 3.72 6.73
N PRO A 619 -10.40 4.06 6.81
CA PRO A 619 -11.34 3.45 7.76
C PRO A 619 -11.49 1.92 7.57
N LYS A 620 -11.28 1.14 8.63
CA LYS A 620 -11.34 -0.34 8.57
C LYS A 620 -11.65 -0.96 9.94
N PRO A 621 -12.21 -2.18 9.97
CA PRO A 621 -12.51 -2.88 11.21
C PRO A 621 -11.24 -3.40 11.92
N ILE A 622 -11.41 -3.95 13.13
CA ILE A 622 -10.32 -4.41 14.01
C ILE A 622 -9.52 -5.54 13.37
N ASP A 623 -10.18 -6.53 12.78
CA ASP A 623 -9.57 -7.69 12.11
C ASP A 623 -8.64 -7.28 10.96
N GLU A 624 -9.07 -6.33 10.13
CA GLU A 624 -8.24 -5.77 9.07
C GLU A 624 -7.12 -4.89 9.61
N SER A 625 -7.39 -4.13 10.68
CA SER A 625 -6.39 -3.29 11.36
C SER A 625 -5.25 -4.11 11.97
N ILE A 626 -5.56 -5.29 12.52
CA ILE A 626 -4.61 -6.26 13.08
C ILE A 626 -3.83 -6.94 11.96
N SER A 627 -4.51 -7.40 10.91
CA SER A 627 -3.87 -8.01 9.75
C SER A 627 -2.86 -7.06 9.11
N GLN A 628 -3.23 -5.79 8.92
CA GLN A 628 -2.34 -4.80 8.33
C GLN A 628 -1.16 -4.45 9.24
N ALA A 629 -1.34 -4.45 10.56
CA ALA A 629 -0.26 -4.23 11.51
C ALA A 629 0.78 -5.37 11.47
N GLN A 630 0.32 -6.62 11.41
CA GLN A 630 1.18 -7.79 11.23
C GLN A 630 1.88 -7.77 9.86
N ALA A 631 1.18 -7.34 8.81
CA ALA A 631 1.76 -7.14 7.48
C ALA A 631 2.86 -6.08 7.50
N ALA A 632 2.62 -4.91 8.09
CA ALA A 632 3.62 -3.85 8.22
C ALA A 632 4.87 -4.34 8.96
N ALA A 633 4.71 -5.12 10.04
CA ALA A 633 5.81 -5.76 10.74
C ALA A 633 6.58 -6.75 9.84
N SER A 634 5.87 -7.62 9.10
CA SER A 634 6.49 -8.55 8.14
C SER A 634 7.36 -7.82 7.11
N ARG A 635 6.80 -6.77 6.50
CA ARG A 635 7.47 -5.95 5.49
C ARG A 635 8.66 -5.20 6.08
N ALA A 636 8.53 -4.63 7.27
CA ALA A 636 9.63 -3.99 7.99
C ALA A 636 10.80 -4.95 8.29
N VAL A 637 10.50 -6.20 8.64
CA VAL A 637 11.54 -7.20 8.91
C VAL A 637 12.33 -7.58 7.67
N THR A 638 11.79 -7.43 6.45
CA THR A 638 12.58 -7.64 5.22
C THR A 638 13.78 -6.70 5.12
N LEU A 639 13.69 -5.50 5.72
CA LEU A 639 14.80 -4.57 5.85
C LEU A 639 15.66 -4.92 7.07
N LEU A 640 15.05 -5.03 8.26
CA LEU A 640 15.81 -5.26 9.49
C LEU A 640 16.66 -6.54 9.42
N ALA A 641 16.16 -7.60 8.78
CA ALA A 641 16.87 -8.88 8.63
C ALA A 641 18.18 -8.79 7.82
N GLN A 642 18.37 -7.77 6.99
CA GLN A 642 19.56 -7.64 6.14
C GLN A 642 20.82 -7.27 6.94
N GLN A 643 20.69 -6.73 8.17
CA GLN A 643 21.74 -6.19 9.05
C GLN A 643 22.58 -5.05 8.46
N LYS A 644 22.88 -5.10 7.17
CA LYS A 644 23.55 -4.09 6.39
C LYS A 644 22.74 -3.82 5.12
N ILE A 645 22.71 -2.56 4.72
CA ILE A 645 22.28 -2.19 3.36
C ILE A 645 23.47 -1.63 2.60
N THR A 646 23.50 -1.90 1.31
CA THR A 646 24.49 -1.33 0.40
C THR A 646 23.89 -0.09 -0.24
N VAL A 647 24.53 1.06 -0.03
CA VAL A 647 24.16 2.30 -0.72
C VAL A 647 24.85 2.35 -2.06
N SER A 648 24.08 2.71 -3.09
CA SER A 648 24.61 2.84 -4.44
C SER A 648 25.84 3.74 -4.48
N GLY A 649 26.82 3.37 -5.30
CA GLY A 649 27.99 4.21 -5.59
C GLY A 649 27.67 5.41 -6.50
N MET A 650 26.49 5.45 -7.12
CA MET A 650 26.02 6.56 -7.97
C MET A 650 25.52 7.74 -7.15
N VAL A 651 26.41 8.34 -6.35
CA VAL A 651 26.11 9.47 -5.47
C VAL A 651 26.76 10.75 -5.98
N ALA A 652 26.14 11.88 -5.64
CA ALA A 652 26.75 13.17 -5.90
C ALA A 652 27.96 13.40 -4.98
N TYR A 653 28.96 14.12 -5.46
CA TYR A 653 30.09 14.59 -4.67
C TYR A 653 30.44 16.03 -5.04
N SER A 654 31.10 16.73 -4.11
CA SER A 654 31.48 18.13 -4.26
C SER A 654 32.99 18.27 -4.36
N ASN A 655 33.46 19.16 -5.24
CA ASN A 655 34.82 19.68 -5.26
C ASN A 655 34.86 21.02 -4.50
N PRO A 656 35.34 21.05 -3.24
CA PRO A 656 35.30 22.26 -2.42
C PRO A 656 36.13 23.42 -2.97
N MET A 657 37.14 23.16 -3.80
CA MET A 657 38.03 24.18 -4.37
C MET A 657 37.29 25.14 -5.30
N ILE A 658 36.28 24.64 -6.02
CA ILE A 658 35.50 25.42 -7.00
C ILE A 658 34.06 25.68 -6.51
N CYS A 659 33.73 25.24 -5.30
CA CYS A 659 32.42 25.49 -4.69
C CYS A 659 32.25 27.00 -4.40
N SER A 660 31.22 27.62 -4.96
CA SER A 660 30.90 29.04 -4.73
C SER A 660 30.19 29.32 -3.39
N ALA A 661 29.90 28.29 -2.58
CA ALA A 661 29.17 28.41 -1.32
C ALA A 661 27.80 29.12 -1.43
N CYS A 662 27.11 28.97 -2.57
CA CYS A 662 25.83 29.63 -2.82
C CYS A 662 24.60 28.96 -2.15
N GLY A 663 24.74 27.74 -1.63
CA GLY A 663 23.68 27.03 -0.90
C GLY A 663 22.56 26.39 -1.73
N VAL A 664 22.42 26.71 -3.02
CA VAL A 664 21.36 26.22 -3.92
C VAL A 664 21.17 24.70 -3.89
N CYS A 665 22.27 23.95 -3.79
CA CYS A 665 22.23 22.50 -3.74
C CYS A 665 21.53 21.94 -2.49
N MET A 666 21.61 22.62 -1.35
CA MET A 666 20.93 22.21 -0.12
C MET A 666 19.42 22.41 -0.25
N ASP A 667 19.00 23.56 -0.78
CA ASP A 667 17.57 23.91 -0.92
C ASP A 667 16.84 22.97 -1.88
N ILE A 668 17.51 22.55 -2.96
CA ILE A 668 16.90 21.70 -3.98
C ILE A 668 16.92 20.21 -3.61
N CYS A 669 17.75 19.78 -2.66
CA CYS A 669 17.88 18.36 -2.36
C CYS A 669 16.72 17.88 -1.47
N PRO A 670 15.83 16.99 -1.97
CA PRO A 670 14.70 16.49 -1.17
C PRO A 670 15.16 15.58 -0.01
N TYR A 671 16.41 15.10 -0.06
CA TYR A 671 16.98 14.18 0.92
C TYR A 671 17.93 14.85 1.91
N SER A 672 18.16 16.17 1.78
CA SER A 672 19.08 16.91 2.64
C SER A 672 20.50 16.31 2.69
N ALA A 673 20.94 15.71 1.59
CA ALA A 673 22.28 15.11 1.47
C ALA A 673 23.41 16.15 1.47
N PRO A 674 23.26 17.34 0.84
CA PRO A 674 24.27 18.39 0.91
C PRO A 674 24.25 19.09 2.28
N SER A 675 25.42 19.37 2.83
CA SER A 675 25.58 20.12 4.08
C SER A 675 26.81 21.02 4.05
N TRP A 676 26.87 22.00 4.97
CA TRP A 676 28.07 22.81 5.15
C TRP A 676 29.17 22.02 5.85
N ILE A 677 30.37 22.06 5.28
CA ILE A 677 31.60 21.65 5.96
C ILE A 677 31.81 22.58 7.15
N LYS A 678 31.88 22.02 8.36
CA LYS A 678 31.93 22.79 9.61
C LYS A 678 33.33 23.24 10.00
N GLU A 679 34.35 22.45 9.67
CA GLU A 679 35.72 22.64 10.15
C GLU A 679 36.74 22.42 9.03
N GLY A 680 37.96 22.95 9.22
CA GLY A 680 39.08 22.79 8.29
C GLY A 680 39.14 23.81 7.15
N PRO A 681 40.05 23.63 6.18
CA PRO A 681 40.35 24.61 5.13
C PRO A 681 39.19 24.87 4.16
N PHE A 682 38.19 24.00 4.15
CA PHE A 682 36.98 24.11 3.33
C PHE A 682 35.73 24.45 4.15
N ALA A 683 35.89 24.91 5.39
CA ALA A 683 34.76 25.35 6.20
C ALA A 683 33.91 26.39 5.45
N GLY A 684 32.58 26.21 5.48
CA GLY A 684 31.64 27.02 4.72
C GLY A 684 31.49 26.64 3.23
N LYS A 685 32.17 25.59 2.75
CA LYS A 685 31.86 24.94 1.47
C LYS A 685 30.86 23.81 1.67
N VAL A 686 30.30 23.30 0.58
CA VAL A 686 29.32 22.22 0.61
C VAL A 686 30.01 20.87 0.45
N GLU A 687 29.64 19.91 1.29
CA GLU A 687 29.92 18.48 1.14
C GLU A 687 28.62 17.70 0.88
N ILE A 688 28.73 16.49 0.35
CA ILE A 688 27.59 15.58 0.15
C ILE A 688 27.75 14.40 1.08
N ASN A 689 26.71 14.12 1.88
CA ASN A 689 26.61 12.86 2.60
C ASN A 689 26.19 11.75 1.63
N PRO A 690 27.06 10.78 1.32
CA PRO A 690 26.76 9.72 0.35
C PRO A 690 25.61 8.81 0.82
N ALA A 691 25.42 8.65 2.13
CA ALA A 691 24.35 7.81 2.69
C ALA A 691 22.94 8.40 2.48
N LEU A 692 22.84 9.73 2.39
CA LEU A 692 21.60 10.45 2.13
C LEU A 692 21.34 10.65 0.63
N CYS A 693 22.36 10.52 -0.21
CA CYS A 693 22.24 10.82 -1.63
C CYS A 693 21.57 9.66 -2.40
N LYS A 694 20.41 9.92 -3.02
CA LYS A 694 19.70 8.95 -3.88
C LYS A 694 20.09 9.05 -5.37
N GLY A 695 21.18 9.74 -5.70
CA GLY A 695 21.70 9.81 -7.09
C GLY A 695 20.83 10.55 -8.11
N CYS A 696 19.84 11.34 -7.69
CA CYS A 696 18.87 11.98 -8.61
C CYS A 696 19.45 13.07 -9.53
N GLY A 697 20.66 13.57 -9.28
CA GLY A 697 21.31 14.60 -10.11
C GLY A 697 20.78 16.04 -10.01
N LEU A 698 19.70 16.30 -9.25
CA LEU A 698 19.10 17.65 -9.14
C LEU A 698 20.09 18.74 -8.70
N CYS A 699 20.91 18.45 -7.68
CA CYS A 699 21.90 19.39 -7.17
C CYS A 699 23.07 19.61 -8.13
N VAL A 700 23.42 18.59 -8.93
CA VAL A 700 24.48 18.63 -9.96
C VAL A 700 24.02 19.53 -11.11
N ALA A 701 22.83 19.28 -11.65
CA ALA A 701 22.24 20.09 -12.72
C ALA A 701 22.03 21.57 -12.33
N SER A 702 21.88 21.85 -11.02
CA SER A 702 21.69 23.21 -10.50
C SER A 702 22.99 23.89 -10.04
N CYS A 703 24.12 23.19 -10.07
CA CYS A 703 25.38 23.72 -9.54
C CYS A 703 26.00 24.74 -10.50
N ARG A 704 25.82 26.02 -10.21
CA ARG A 704 26.32 27.12 -11.06
C ARG A 704 27.84 27.20 -11.20
N SER A 705 28.58 26.62 -10.26
CA SER A 705 30.05 26.64 -10.28
C SER A 705 30.67 25.35 -10.82
N GLY A 706 29.86 24.37 -11.24
CA GLY A 706 30.35 23.04 -11.67
C GLY A 706 31.01 22.23 -10.55
N ALA A 707 30.84 22.64 -9.29
CA ALA A 707 31.49 21.99 -8.16
C ALA A 707 30.91 20.61 -7.82
N LEU A 708 29.65 20.36 -8.16
CA LEU A 708 28.98 19.10 -7.90
C LEU A 708 28.99 18.22 -9.14
N ASN A 709 29.29 16.94 -8.95
CA ASN A 709 29.27 15.91 -9.99
C ASN A 709 28.51 14.67 -9.49
N LEU A 710 27.94 13.88 -10.40
CA LEU A 710 27.24 12.64 -10.09
C LEU A 710 28.03 11.44 -10.60
N ARG A 711 28.50 10.57 -9.70
CA ARG A 711 29.22 9.36 -10.09
C ARG A 711 28.36 8.48 -11.01
N GLY A 712 28.93 8.03 -12.13
CA GLY A 712 28.25 7.24 -13.16
C GLY A 712 27.42 8.05 -14.18
N PHE A 713 27.25 9.36 -13.93
CA PHE A 713 26.60 10.31 -14.82
C PHE A 713 27.33 11.66 -14.79
N GLU A 714 28.66 11.62 -14.83
CA GLU A 714 29.48 12.83 -14.84
C GLU A 714 29.30 13.59 -16.16
N GLU A 715 29.53 14.91 -16.14
CA GLU A 715 29.36 15.74 -17.33
C GLU A 715 30.15 15.20 -18.53
N GLY A 716 31.40 14.77 -18.33
CA GLY A 716 32.20 14.15 -19.38
C GLY A 716 31.60 12.86 -19.94
N GLN A 717 30.96 12.04 -19.10
CA GLN A 717 30.30 10.80 -19.52
C GLN A 717 29.05 11.10 -20.35
N ILE A 718 28.23 12.07 -19.93
CA ILE A 718 27.02 12.49 -20.67
C ILE A 718 27.40 13.18 -21.99
N MET A 719 28.38 14.08 -21.97
CA MET A 719 28.84 14.75 -23.18
C MET A 719 29.48 13.79 -24.17
N ALA A 720 30.20 12.77 -23.69
CA ALA A 720 30.69 11.69 -24.56
C ALA A 720 29.54 10.99 -25.27
N MET A 721 28.44 10.65 -24.58
CA MET A 721 27.26 10.10 -25.26
C MET A 721 26.67 11.05 -26.30
N ILE A 722 26.52 12.33 -25.95
CA ILE A 722 25.90 13.33 -26.83
C ILE A 722 26.75 13.58 -28.08
N ASN A 723 28.08 13.58 -27.95
CA ASN A 723 29.00 13.81 -29.08
C ASN A 723 29.02 12.63 -30.08
N GLU A 724 28.48 11.48 -29.69
CA GLU A 724 28.33 10.30 -30.55
C GLU A 724 26.96 10.23 -31.24
N LEU A 725 26.06 11.19 -31.02
CA LEU A 725 24.85 11.42 -31.85
C LEU A 725 25.23 12.23 -33.09
#